data_AF-A0A2T5NN73-F1
#
_entry.id   AF-A0A2T5NN73-F1
#
_cell.length_a   1.000
_cell.length_b   1.000
_cell.length_c   1.000
_cell.angle_alpha   90.00
_cell.angle_beta   90.00
_cell.angle_gamma   90.00
#
_symmetry.space_group_name_H-M   'P 1'
#
loop_
_entity.id
_entity.type
_entity.pdbx_description
1 polymer ?
#
loop_
_entity_poly.entity_id
_entity_poly.type
_entity_poly.pdbx_seq_one_letter_code
_entity_poly.pdbx_strand_id
1 'polypeptide(L)'
;MARRRKASNIFVGKRRSTKAGESVALGVVVVIGIVIAAISMIPIWVWYGVAVLLTVVVIKYIYNAVTKSSQGQPTVDTTMASSVTHPKADNLVSVRSNTSTSDNNEHRLPPPPAGLTGIHWIPMGESVDIAGIHIPGGLLYVGTPPRNTSNPAWIDPAKKVAAAGDYQERQLDYWPSYSEATPTARRAYLNWLASGKCDPDADIGFVFLYFYGLEYRAINDAQESAAAKAEIPQIANELRRLLSIYGNRSGSFRSYAGNLYELLSLADLPSPLYRAPIPDLPQSYEVPLYIRLALGSAAVDGAPVPAALARSWVMYSPAIRLRTPATRCSQQFDQLFGLRYAELFGEGMVLPRNKTKLKCMYRPASMALSNKGITATFGDTPDVTVLTKPIKQLTELTESVTQELDAYSRYLGKNPETESALEGLLLLPPVLWPEASKQTLDELKAKIGDGMLVLSFQELLSTLDARTTLTKDKAIAMAKALESLSIGIEPDILSGARLPKPEDKLALFAIPPGEETSRATPAYQVAALTLQVASIVAAADGDFSADELNNLLHHIESWTHLTPSHISRLKAHLRLLVITPASLPALKKKLEPLDVATKETLGAFMATVAQTDGKVTPDEVKMLEKIYKALGIDPKKVFSDVHAVAAGSSPTTIAIETIEKSGFTLDPARIAALQSDTAKVSALLANIFNEDVPVGIGHIDTDLDQANTDDAPVLETHSTQSLMGLDELHTAFARLLISRPQWTRDELQDVATDMDLMLDGALERVNEAAYDSHDIPFTEGDDPIEVNAEVLEKIDA
;
A
#
# COMPACT_ATOMS: atom_id res chain seq x y z
N MET A 1 14.56 46.72 46.48
CA MET A 1 13.26 46.22 47.01
C MET A 1 13.43 44.73 47.28
N ALA A 2 13.85 44.34 48.49
CA ALA A 2 13.03 43.82 49.61
C ALA A 2 12.40 42.45 49.31
N ARG A 3 12.53 41.36 50.08
CA ARG A 3 13.18 40.97 51.37
C ARG A 3 13.13 39.41 51.39
N ARG A 4 14.22 38.67 51.71
CA ARG A 4 14.53 37.93 52.98
C ARG A 4 13.42 36.95 53.46
N ARG A 5 13.62 35.75 54.06
CA ARG A 5 14.73 34.89 54.58
C ARG A 5 14.02 33.56 55.00
N LYS A 6 14.49 32.34 54.73
CA LYS A 6 15.48 31.47 55.42
C LYS A 6 15.15 31.01 56.86
N ALA A 7 15.21 29.67 57.04
CA ALA A 7 15.66 28.86 58.19
C ALA A 7 14.71 28.69 59.42
N SER A 8 14.66 27.63 60.23
CA SER A 8 15.26 26.27 60.32
C SER A 8 14.83 25.61 61.66
N ASN A 9 14.70 24.26 61.70
CA ASN A 9 14.87 23.30 62.84
C ASN A 9 14.07 23.41 64.17
N ILE A 10 13.62 22.25 64.71
CA ILE A 10 14.07 21.60 65.98
C ILE A 10 13.08 20.51 66.52
N PHE A 11 13.62 19.28 66.63
CA PHE A 11 13.54 18.21 67.67
C PHE A 11 12.42 18.03 68.72
N VAL A 12 11.89 16.79 68.76
CA VAL A 12 11.67 15.81 69.89
C VAL A 12 10.69 16.08 71.05
N GLY A 13 9.86 15.07 71.34
CA GLY A 13 9.24 14.88 72.66
C GLY A 13 8.36 13.62 72.80
N LYS A 14 8.89 12.58 73.46
CA LYS A 14 8.28 11.27 73.76
C LYS A 14 7.56 11.32 75.12
N ARG A 15 6.35 10.74 75.26
CA ARG A 15 5.80 10.34 76.59
C ARG A 15 4.95 9.06 76.51
N ARG A 16 5.29 8.12 77.41
CA ARG A 16 4.60 6.86 77.74
C ARG A 16 3.39 7.12 78.64
N SER A 17 2.32 6.33 78.49
CA SER A 17 1.46 5.89 79.60
C SER A 17 0.78 4.57 79.24
N THR A 18 0.76 3.64 80.18
CA THR A 18 0.33 2.24 80.05
C THR A 18 -0.99 1.98 80.79
N LYS A 19 -1.85 1.20 80.13
CA LYS A 19 -2.75 0.13 80.63
C LYS A 19 -3.74 0.47 81.74
N ALA A 20 -5.04 0.27 81.45
CA ALA A 20 -5.86 -0.80 82.04
C ALA A 20 -7.34 -0.63 81.66
N GLY A 21 -7.70 -1.14 80.47
CA GLY A 21 -9.10 -1.31 80.03
C GLY A 21 -9.26 -2.29 78.88
N GLU A 22 -8.19 -2.97 78.47
CA GLU A 22 -8.13 -3.73 77.21
C GLU A 22 -8.57 -5.19 77.35
N SER A 23 -8.67 -5.79 78.54
CA SER A 23 -8.80 -7.25 78.63
C SER A 23 -10.16 -7.84 78.25
N VAL A 24 -11.24 -7.04 78.14
CA VAL A 24 -12.55 -7.53 77.66
C VAL A 24 -12.83 -7.11 76.21
N ALA A 25 -12.32 -5.94 75.78
CA ALA A 25 -12.40 -5.51 74.39
C ALA A 25 -11.44 -6.32 73.47
N LEU A 26 -10.27 -6.73 73.97
CA LEU A 26 -9.30 -7.51 73.20
C LEU A 26 -9.80 -8.93 72.90
N GLY A 27 -10.62 -9.54 73.77
CA GLY A 27 -11.20 -10.86 73.53
C GLY A 27 -12.18 -10.87 72.35
N VAL A 28 -13.04 -9.85 72.25
CA VAL A 28 -14.00 -9.72 71.14
C VAL A 28 -13.30 -9.32 69.84
N VAL A 29 -12.29 -8.44 69.91
CA VAL A 29 -11.50 -8.04 68.73
C VAL A 29 -10.61 -9.17 68.21
N VAL A 30 -10.08 -10.04 69.07
CA VAL A 30 -9.31 -11.21 68.64
C VAL A 30 -10.21 -12.28 68.00
N VAL A 31 -11.42 -12.51 68.53
CA VAL A 31 -12.37 -13.46 67.91
C VAL A 31 -12.87 -12.92 66.56
N ILE A 32 -13.21 -11.63 66.47
CA ILE A 32 -13.59 -11.01 65.19
C ILE A 32 -12.41 -10.99 64.21
N GLY A 33 -11.19 -10.72 64.69
CA GLY A 33 -9.97 -10.74 63.88
C GLY A 33 -9.64 -12.13 63.33
N ILE A 34 -9.83 -13.18 64.11
CA ILE A 34 -9.65 -14.58 63.65
C ILE A 34 -10.71 -14.96 62.62
N VAL A 35 -11.97 -14.53 62.81
CA VAL A 35 -13.05 -14.78 61.83
C VAL A 35 -12.80 -14.01 60.53
N ILE A 36 -12.36 -12.75 60.60
CA ILE A 36 -12.02 -11.95 59.41
C ILE A 36 -10.78 -12.52 58.70
N ALA A 37 -9.76 -12.97 59.43
CA ALA A 37 -8.58 -13.61 58.84
C ALA A 37 -8.90 -14.97 58.20
N ALA A 38 -9.83 -15.75 58.78
CA ALA A 38 -10.32 -16.99 58.19
C ALA A 38 -11.14 -16.74 56.93
N ILE A 39 -11.94 -15.66 56.90
CA ILE A 39 -12.71 -15.24 55.73
C ILE A 39 -11.80 -14.66 54.63
N SER A 40 -10.71 -13.97 54.99
CA SER A 40 -9.76 -13.40 54.01
C SER A 40 -8.76 -14.41 53.45
N MET A 41 -8.63 -15.60 54.07
CA MET A 41 -7.89 -16.73 53.51
C MET A 41 -8.68 -17.52 52.46
N ILE A 42 -10.00 -17.27 52.34
CA ILE A 42 -10.81 -17.86 51.28
C ILE A 42 -10.58 -17.03 50.01
N PRO A 43 -10.03 -17.64 48.93
CA PRO A 43 -9.80 -16.92 47.68
C PRO A 43 -11.09 -16.30 47.14
N ILE A 44 -11.01 -15.09 46.60
CA ILE A 44 -12.15 -14.31 46.08
C ILE A 44 -13.01 -15.12 45.08
N TRP A 45 -12.42 -16.02 44.29
CA TRP A 45 -13.13 -16.90 43.36
C TRP A 45 -14.08 -17.91 44.04
N VAL A 46 -13.84 -18.30 45.29
CA VAL A 46 -14.76 -19.15 46.07
C VAL A 46 -16.02 -18.37 46.43
N TRP A 47 -15.90 -17.08 46.75
CA TRP A 47 -17.05 -16.20 46.98
C TRP A 47 -17.86 -15.96 45.70
N TYR A 48 -17.20 -15.84 44.55
CA TYR A 48 -17.89 -15.84 43.25
C TYR A 48 -18.61 -17.18 42.98
N GLY A 49 -17.98 -18.32 43.29
CA GLY A 49 -18.63 -19.63 43.18
C GLY A 49 -19.87 -19.78 44.07
N VAL A 50 -19.83 -19.29 45.31
CA VAL A 50 -20.99 -19.27 46.22
C VAL A 50 -22.09 -18.32 45.73
N ALA A 51 -21.72 -17.16 45.19
CA ALA A 51 -22.68 -16.21 44.61
C ALA A 51 -23.37 -16.79 43.38
N VAL A 52 -22.64 -17.49 42.49
CA VAL A 52 -23.18 -18.20 41.33
C VAL A 52 -24.09 -19.37 41.76
N LEU A 53 -23.71 -20.12 42.79
CA LEU A 53 -24.58 -21.17 43.34
C LEU A 53 -25.88 -20.59 43.93
N LEU A 54 -25.80 -19.45 44.63
CA LEU A 54 -26.98 -18.77 45.17
C LEU A 54 -27.88 -18.22 44.07
N THR A 55 -27.32 -17.63 43.00
CA THR A 55 -28.13 -17.16 41.85
C THR A 55 -28.77 -18.33 41.12
N VAL A 56 -28.08 -19.46 40.94
CA VAL A 56 -28.68 -20.68 40.35
C VAL A 56 -29.80 -21.23 41.24
N VAL A 57 -29.64 -21.22 42.57
CA VAL A 57 -30.70 -21.64 43.50
C VAL A 57 -31.89 -20.68 43.46
N VAL A 58 -31.66 -19.37 43.37
CA VAL A 58 -32.72 -18.36 43.23
C VAL A 58 -33.44 -18.48 41.89
N ILE A 59 -32.71 -18.66 40.79
CA ILE A 59 -33.28 -18.90 39.45
C ILE A 59 -34.10 -20.19 39.45
N LYS A 60 -33.60 -21.28 40.06
CA LYS A 60 -34.34 -22.53 40.21
C LYS A 60 -35.57 -22.38 41.10
N TYR A 61 -35.50 -21.56 42.15
CA TYR A 61 -36.65 -21.25 43.01
C TYR A 61 -37.72 -20.44 42.26
N ILE A 62 -37.31 -19.42 41.49
CA ILE A 62 -38.21 -18.61 40.65
C ILE A 62 -38.82 -19.48 39.55
N TYR A 63 -38.03 -20.32 38.88
CA TYR A 63 -38.51 -21.25 37.87
C TYR A 63 -39.52 -22.26 38.47
N ASN A 64 -39.25 -22.79 39.66
CA ASN A 64 -40.20 -23.67 40.36
C ASN A 64 -41.47 -22.93 40.83
N ALA A 65 -41.38 -21.65 41.18
CA ALA A 65 -42.54 -20.83 41.55
C ALA A 65 -43.41 -20.49 40.33
N VAL A 66 -42.79 -20.21 39.19
CA VAL A 66 -43.47 -19.91 37.90
C VAL A 66 -44.10 -21.17 37.29
N THR A 67 -43.45 -22.32 37.42
CA THR A 67 -44.00 -23.61 36.94
C THR A 67 -45.11 -24.14 37.84
N LYS A 68 -45.06 -23.92 39.17
CA LYS A 68 -46.21 -24.17 40.07
C LYS A 68 -47.40 -23.24 39.83
N SER A 69 -47.18 -22.06 39.26
CA SER A 69 -48.25 -21.12 38.87
C SER A 69 -48.95 -21.48 37.56
N SER A 70 -48.44 -22.46 36.80
CA SER A 70 -48.93 -22.78 35.43
C SER A 70 -49.58 -24.17 35.31
N GLN A 71 -49.82 -24.87 36.41
CA GLN A 71 -50.68 -26.06 36.46
C GLN A 71 -51.93 -25.78 37.30
N GLY A 72 -52.90 -25.13 36.67
CA GLY A 72 -54.21 -24.83 37.26
C GLY A 72 -55.26 -24.69 36.17
N GLN A 73 -55.51 -25.76 35.44
CA GLN A 73 -56.69 -25.89 34.58
C GLN A 73 -57.74 -26.67 35.37
N PRO A 74 -58.96 -26.15 35.59
CA PRO A 74 -60.10 -27.00 35.87
C PRO A 74 -60.98 -27.12 34.63
N THR A 75 -61.22 -28.38 34.30
CA THR A 75 -62.18 -28.89 33.33
C THR A 75 -63.63 -28.69 33.80
N VAL A 76 -64.46 -28.32 32.82
CA VAL A 76 -65.92 -28.44 32.62
C VAL A 76 -66.72 -29.30 33.63
N ASP A 77 -67.84 -28.76 34.15
CA ASP A 77 -69.16 -29.44 34.05
C ASP A 77 -70.39 -28.56 34.38
N THR A 78 -71.26 -28.43 33.36
CA THR A 78 -72.73 -28.65 33.34
C THR A 78 -73.74 -27.75 34.12
N THR A 79 -74.74 -27.29 33.34
CA THR A 79 -76.20 -27.03 33.59
C THR A 79 -76.81 -25.63 33.85
N MET A 80 -77.92 -25.43 33.10
CA MET A 80 -79.11 -24.55 33.28
C MET A 80 -79.20 -23.17 32.58
N ALA A 81 -79.98 -23.19 31.48
CA ALA A 81 -81.02 -22.25 31.02
C ALA A 81 -81.03 -20.78 31.50
N SER A 82 -81.11 -19.84 30.55
CA SER A 82 -82.37 -19.13 30.23
C SER A 82 -82.21 -18.12 29.09
N SER A 83 -83.27 -18.03 28.29
CA SER A 83 -83.59 -17.06 27.25
C SER A 83 -83.34 -15.59 27.63
N VAL A 84 -82.99 -14.74 26.66
CA VAL A 84 -83.85 -13.64 26.16
C VAL A 84 -83.17 -12.94 24.97
N THR A 85 -83.96 -12.86 23.90
CA THR A 85 -83.85 -12.10 22.65
C THR A 85 -83.52 -10.61 22.82
N HIS A 86 -82.66 -10.06 21.96
CA HIS A 86 -82.64 -8.63 21.62
C HIS A 86 -82.81 -8.40 20.10
N PRO A 87 -83.54 -7.34 19.70
CA PRO A 87 -84.18 -7.27 18.39
C PRO A 87 -83.42 -6.42 17.36
N LYS A 88 -83.95 -6.54 16.14
CA LYS A 88 -83.60 -5.91 14.88
C LYS A 88 -83.67 -4.38 14.88
N ALA A 89 -82.91 -3.83 13.95
CA ALA A 89 -82.85 -2.44 13.49
C ALA A 89 -84.19 -1.74 13.28
N ASP A 90 -84.24 -0.48 13.70
CA ASP A 90 -85.27 0.49 13.34
C ASP A 90 -84.69 1.61 12.47
N ASN A 91 -85.44 1.89 11.40
CA ASN A 91 -85.26 2.99 10.45
C ASN A 91 -85.63 4.33 11.10
N LEU A 92 -84.89 5.40 10.79
CA LEU A 92 -85.31 6.77 11.05
C LEU A 92 -85.20 7.65 9.79
N VAL A 93 -86.36 7.78 9.16
CA VAL A 93 -87.05 9.00 8.67
C VAL A 93 -86.20 10.18 8.18
N SER A 94 -86.39 10.51 6.90
CA SER A 94 -86.07 11.79 6.28
C SER A 94 -87.02 12.91 6.72
N VAL A 95 -86.50 14.05 7.16
CA VAL A 95 -87.25 15.30 7.26
C VAL A 95 -86.55 16.37 6.42
N ARG A 96 -87.31 16.94 5.49
CA ARG A 96 -86.93 18.05 4.61
C ARG A 96 -87.64 19.29 5.13
N SER A 97 -86.89 20.35 5.44
CA SER A 97 -87.45 21.68 5.67
C SER A 97 -86.72 22.69 4.79
N ASN A 98 -87.49 23.23 3.84
CA ASN A 98 -87.12 24.39 3.03
C ASN A 98 -87.30 25.66 3.87
N THR A 99 -86.28 26.52 3.89
CA THR A 99 -86.47 27.97 4.06
C THR A 99 -85.41 28.70 3.25
N SER A 100 -85.87 29.73 2.56
CA SER A 100 -85.18 30.53 1.56
C SER A 100 -84.40 31.72 2.15
N THR A 101 -83.41 32.16 1.36
CA THR A 101 -82.78 33.50 1.27
C THR A 101 -81.90 34.01 2.42
N SER A 102 -80.57 34.00 2.20
CA SER A 102 -79.64 35.14 2.39
C SER A 102 -78.23 34.74 1.91
N ASP A 103 -77.47 35.74 1.45
CA ASP A 103 -76.27 35.72 0.60
C ASP A 103 -74.99 35.00 1.09
N ASN A 104 -74.26 34.49 0.07
CA ASN A 104 -72.80 34.44 -0.17
C ASN A 104 -71.78 33.86 0.82
N ASN A 105 -70.94 33.01 0.21
CA ASN A 105 -69.61 32.51 0.59
C ASN A 105 -69.52 31.61 1.83
N GLU A 106 -69.24 30.31 1.63
CA GLU A 106 -67.99 29.68 2.10
C GLU A 106 -67.91 28.14 1.92
N HIS A 107 -66.70 27.70 1.56
CA HIS A 107 -66.07 26.38 1.73
C HIS A 107 -66.70 25.12 1.10
N ARG A 108 -66.42 24.93 -0.19
CA ARG A 108 -66.36 23.59 -0.79
C ARG A 108 -65.06 22.92 -0.31
N LEU A 109 -65.15 21.91 0.54
CA LEU A 109 -64.01 21.04 0.86
C LEU A 109 -63.43 20.49 -0.47
N PRO A 110 -62.11 20.52 -0.70
CA PRO A 110 -61.53 19.83 -1.84
C PRO A 110 -61.87 18.34 -1.74
N PRO A 111 -62.10 17.65 -2.87
CA PRO A 111 -62.19 16.20 -2.85
C PRO A 111 -60.89 15.64 -2.22
N PRO A 112 -60.97 14.52 -1.45
CA PRO A 112 -59.76 13.88 -0.94
C PRO A 112 -58.80 13.64 -2.11
N PRO A 113 -57.49 13.88 -1.94
CA PRO A 113 -56.52 13.59 -3.00
C PRO A 113 -56.73 12.14 -3.43
N ALA A 114 -56.69 11.89 -4.75
CA ALA A 114 -56.81 10.54 -5.29
C ALA A 114 -55.72 9.66 -4.66
N GLY A 115 -56.06 8.98 -3.57
CA GLY A 115 -55.14 8.10 -2.88
C GLY A 115 -54.76 7.00 -3.84
N LEU A 116 -53.47 6.82 -4.08
CA LEU A 116 -52.94 5.63 -4.73
C LEU A 116 -53.43 4.42 -3.94
N THR A 117 -54.47 3.75 -4.45
CA THR A 117 -54.98 2.52 -3.84
C THR A 117 -53.96 1.41 -4.08
N GLY A 118 -53.48 0.78 -3.01
CA GLY A 118 -52.36 -0.16 -3.09
C GLY A 118 -50.99 0.52 -3.14
N ILE A 119 -49.94 -0.29 -3.02
CA ILE A 119 -48.55 0.15 -3.09
C ILE A 119 -48.05 0.06 -4.53
N HIS A 120 -47.42 1.13 -5.02
CA HIS A 120 -46.87 1.23 -6.36
C HIS A 120 -45.38 1.54 -6.31
N TRP A 121 -44.62 0.97 -7.23
CA TRP A 121 -43.22 1.33 -7.46
C TRP A 121 -43.16 2.54 -8.41
N ILE A 122 -42.47 3.60 -7.98
CA ILE A 122 -42.15 4.75 -8.82
C ILE A 122 -40.78 4.47 -9.45
N PRO A 123 -40.69 4.28 -10.78
CA PRO A 123 -39.44 3.90 -11.45
C PRO A 123 -38.45 5.07 -11.54
N MET A 124 -37.21 4.77 -11.92
CA MET A 124 -36.15 5.78 -12.08
C MET A 124 -36.57 6.90 -13.04
N GLY A 125 -36.35 8.15 -12.64
CA GLY A 125 -36.62 9.32 -13.46
C GLY A 125 -38.04 9.86 -13.38
N GLU A 126 -38.96 9.16 -12.71
CA GLU A 126 -40.28 9.68 -12.38
C GLU A 126 -40.27 10.48 -11.07
N SER A 127 -41.24 11.39 -10.92
CA SER A 127 -41.40 12.22 -9.71
C SER A 127 -42.75 11.95 -9.06
N VAL A 128 -42.83 12.18 -7.75
CA VAL A 128 -44.07 12.03 -6.97
C VAL A 128 -44.21 13.15 -5.94
N ASP A 129 -45.43 13.60 -5.70
CA ASP A 129 -45.74 14.58 -4.64
C ASP A 129 -46.32 13.87 -3.41
N ILE A 130 -45.69 14.06 -2.25
CA ILE A 130 -46.10 13.42 -0.99
C ILE A 130 -46.17 14.48 0.11
N ALA A 131 -47.35 14.64 0.73
CA ALA A 131 -47.58 15.62 1.79
C ALA A 131 -47.09 17.05 1.45
N GLY A 132 -47.26 17.45 0.17
CA GLY A 132 -46.86 18.76 -0.35
C GLY A 132 -45.36 18.93 -0.64
N ILE A 133 -44.59 17.83 -0.65
CA ILE A 133 -43.17 17.82 -1.04
C ILE A 133 -43.05 17.14 -2.41
N HIS A 134 -42.37 17.81 -3.33
CA HIS A 134 -42.00 17.24 -4.62
C HIS A 134 -40.74 16.38 -4.51
N ILE A 135 -40.84 15.10 -4.85
CA ILE A 135 -39.73 14.15 -4.77
C ILE A 135 -39.34 13.70 -6.18
N PRO A 136 -38.15 14.08 -6.67
CA PRO A 136 -37.70 13.69 -8.00
C PRO A 136 -36.92 12.37 -8.02
N GLY A 137 -36.88 11.74 -9.19
CA GLY A 137 -35.94 10.66 -9.53
C GLY A 137 -36.39 9.23 -9.18
N GLY A 138 -37.49 9.06 -8.45
CA GLY A 138 -38.14 7.77 -8.22
C GLY A 138 -37.28 6.76 -7.46
N LEU A 139 -37.43 5.48 -7.84
CA LEU A 139 -36.91 4.28 -7.18
C LEU A 139 -37.46 4.09 -5.75
N LEU A 140 -38.79 4.22 -5.60
CA LEU A 140 -39.44 4.26 -4.29
C LEU A 140 -40.85 3.67 -4.33
N TYR A 141 -41.28 3.07 -3.21
CA TYR A 141 -42.63 2.53 -3.07
C TYR A 141 -43.55 3.54 -2.40
N VAL A 142 -44.67 3.88 -3.05
CA VAL A 142 -45.66 4.84 -2.54
C VAL A 142 -47.07 4.30 -2.69
N GLY A 143 -47.88 4.50 -1.66
CA GLY A 143 -49.31 4.23 -1.71
C GLY A 143 -49.85 3.72 -0.38
N THR A 144 -51.14 3.41 -0.34
CA THR A 144 -51.75 2.90 0.89
C THR A 144 -51.60 1.37 0.96
N PRO A 145 -50.92 0.84 1.99
CA PRO A 145 -50.69 -0.60 2.11
C PRO A 145 -51.99 -1.37 2.37
N PRO A 146 -52.12 -2.61 1.86
CA PRO A 146 -53.21 -3.51 2.24
C PRO A 146 -53.28 -3.72 3.76
N ARG A 147 -54.49 -3.98 4.29
CA ARG A 147 -54.66 -4.27 5.72
C ARG A 147 -53.79 -5.45 6.14
N ASN A 148 -53.17 -5.35 7.32
CA ASN A 148 -52.28 -6.36 7.91
C ASN A 148 -51.02 -6.68 7.09
N THR A 149 -50.61 -5.79 6.18
CA THR A 149 -49.30 -5.86 5.52
C THR A 149 -48.41 -4.74 6.03
N SER A 150 -47.13 -5.02 6.17
CA SER A 150 -46.13 -4.04 6.58
C SER A 150 -44.83 -4.30 5.83
N ASN A 151 -44.27 -3.26 5.25
CA ASN A 151 -42.92 -3.25 4.73
C ASN A 151 -42.29 -1.93 5.18
N PRO A 152 -41.11 -1.95 5.81
CA PRO A 152 -40.45 -0.75 6.30
C PRO A 152 -40.28 0.34 5.23
N ALA A 153 -40.05 -0.04 3.98
CA ALA A 153 -39.74 0.87 2.87
C ALA A 153 -40.96 1.58 2.26
N TRP A 154 -42.18 1.16 2.60
CA TRP A 154 -43.39 1.67 1.95
C TRP A 154 -43.79 3.06 2.48
N ILE A 155 -43.82 4.04 1.58
CA ILE A 155 -44.24 5.41 1.90
C ILE A 155 -45.76 5.48 1.80
N ASP A 156 -46.44 5.47 2.94
CA ASP A 156 -47.90 5.60 3.05
C ASP A 156 -48.33 7.08 3.14
N PRO A 157 -48.92 7.68 2.09
CA PRO A 157 -49.32 9.08 2.09
C PRO A 157 -50.44 9.39 3.08
N ALA A 158 -51.14 8.37 3.61
CA ALA A 158 -52.18 8.57 4.63
C ALA A 158 -51.61 8.82 6.03
N LYS A 159 -50.32 8.58 6.27
CA LYS A 159 -49.66 8.83 7.56
C LYS A 159 -49.44 10.34 7.78
N LYS A 160 -49.52 10.76 9.04
CA LYS A 160 -49.26 12.17 9.42
C LYS A 160 -47.79 12.52 9.17
N VAL A 161 -47.57 13.65 8.51
CA VAL A 161 -46.25 14.28 8.25
C VAL A 161 -46.24 15.66 8.90
N ALA A 162 -45.18 15.99 9.64
CA ALA A 162 -45.05 17.28 10.31
C ALA A 162 -44.71 18.41 9.32
N ALA A 163 -44.80 19.67 9.77
CA ALA A 163 -44.48 20.83 8.95
C ALA A 163 -42.97 20.97 8.67
N ALA A 164 -42.13 20.60 9.65
CA ALA A 164 -40.67 20.63 9.57
C ALA A 164 -40.08 19.30 10.07
N GLY A 165 -38.87 18.99 9.62
CA GLY A 165 -38.13 17.80 10.00
C GLY A 165 -36.72 17.89 9.40
N ASP A 166 -35.72 17.72 10.24
CA ASP A 166 -34.31 17.74 9.87
C ASP A 166 -33.80 16.30 9.70
N TYR A 167 -33.22 16.00 8.54
CA TYR A 167 -32.69 14.67 8.23
C TYR A 167 -31.24 14.48 8.66
N GLN A 168 -30.57 15.50 9.17
CA GLN A 168 -29.24 15.40 9.77
C GLN A 168 -29.31 14.91 11.23
N GLU A 169 -30.47 15.02 11.86
CA GLU A 169 -30.71 14.53 13.21
C GLU A 169 -31.14 13.06 13.22
N ARG A 170 -30.64 12.30 14.20
CA ARG A 170 -31.08 10.93 14.46
C ARG A 170 -32.51 10.92 15.03
N GLN A 171 -33.48 10.61 14.17
CA GLN A 171 -34.91 10.56 14.53
C GLN A 171 -35.55 9.17 14.29
N LEU A 172 -34.77 8.20 13.84
CA LEU A 172 -35.19 6.83 13.55
C LEU A 172 -34.51 5.83 14.49
N ASP A 173 -35.21 4.73 14.74
CA ASP A 173 -34.67 3.56 15.45
C ASP A 173 -33.65 2.82 14.57
N TYR A 174 -32.92 1.86 15.17
CA TYR A 174 -31.86 1.11 14.48
C TYR A 174 -32.37 0.30 13.27
N TRP A 175 -33.59 -0.23 13.35
CA TRP A 175 -34.30 -0.88 12.23
C TRP A 175 -35.44 0.04 11.74
N PRO A 176 -35.15 1.04 10.89
CA PRO A 176 -36.10 2.10 10.58
C PRO A 176 -37.32 1.58 9.80
N SER A 177 -38.50 2.12 10.10
CA SER A 177 -39.75 1.81 9.41
C SER A 177 -40.56 3.08 9.17
N TYR A 178 -40.94 3.34 7.92
CA TYR A 178 -41.71 4.55 7.57
C TYR A 178 -43.06 4.59 8.30
N SER A 179 -43.72 3.43 8.43
CA SER A 179 -45.04 3.34 9.06
C SER A 179 -45.01 3.63 10.56
N GLU A 180 -43.87 3.39 11.21
CA GLU A 180 -43.65 3.54 12.66
C GLU A 180 -42.97 4.87 13.01
N ALA A 181 -42.26 5.48 12.07
CA ALA A 181 -41.61 6.78 12.23
C ALA A 181 -42.55 7.88 12.76
N THR A 182 -42.02 8.81 13.53
CA THR A 182 -42.79 9.98 13.99
C THR A 182 -43.15 10.90 12.81
N PRO A 183 -44.18 11.76 12.93
CA PRO A 183 -44.49 12.73 11.86
C PRO A 183 -43.30 13.63 11.47
N THR A 184 -42.44 13.98 12.43
CA THR A 184 -41.20 14.75 12.19
C THR A 184 -40.18 13.94 11.41
N ALA A 185 -39.93 12.68 11.81
CA ALA A 185 -39.03 11.78 11.09
C ALA A 185 -39.51 11.50 9.65
N ARG A 186 -40.82 11.34 9.43
CA ARG A 186 -41.36 11.23 8.06
C ARG A 186 -41.09 12.49 7.25
N ARG A 187 -41.24 13.67 7.84
CA ARG A 187 -40.95 14.95 7.16
C ARG A 187 -39.45 15.06 6.81
N ALA A 188 -38.57 14.70 7.74
CA ALA A 188 -37.13 14.64 7.51
C ALA A 188 -36.78 13.69 6.35
N TYR A 189 -37.30 12.46 6.36
CA TYR A 189 -37.07 11.49 5.29
C TYR A 189 -37.51 12.02 3.92
N LEU A 190 -38.72 12.59 3.82
CA LEU A 190 -39.23 13.15 2.56
C LEU A 190 -38.40 14.36 2.10
N ASN A 191 -37.90 15.19 3.02
CA ASN A 191 -36.99 16.29 2.71
C ASN A 191 -35.65 15.78 2.14
N TRP A 192 -35.10 14.70 2.69
CA TRP A 192 -33.88 14.07 2.17
C TRP A 192 -34.10 13.43 0.80
N LEU A 193 -35.24 12.77 0.58
CA LEU A 193 -35.59 12.27 -0.76
C LEU A 193 -35.70 13.42 -1.78
N ALA A 194 -36.32 14.54 -1.37
CA ALA A 194 -36.49 15.72 -2.22
C ALA A 194 -35.17 16.46 -2.52
N SER A 195 -34.17 16.38 -1.65
CA SER A 195 -32.84 16.96 -1.90
C SER A 195 -32.00 16.17 -2.90
N GLY A 196 -32.54 15.07 -3.46
CA GLY A 196 -31.85 14.23 -4.44
C GLY A 196 -31.04 13.10 -3.81
N LYS A 197 -31.24 12.81 -2.51
CA LYS A 197 -30.57 11.69 -1.81
C LYS A 197 -29.05 11.78 -1.90
N CYS A 198 -28.49 12.99 -1.80
CA CYS A 198 -27.07 13.24 -2.03
C CYS A 198 -26.40 14.04 -0.91
N ASP A 199 -27.12 14.41 0.15
CA ASP A 199 -26.56 15.14 1.27
C ASP A 199 -25.64 14.21 2.10
N PRO A 200 -24.33 14.48 2.16
CA PRO A 200 -23.37 13.65 2.85
C PRO A 200 -23.38 13.90 4.36
N ASP A 201 -24.33 14.63 4.93
CA ASP A 201 -24.51 14.81 6.38
C ASP A 201 -25.80 14.18 6.90
N ALA A 202 -26.64 13.62 6.01
CA ALA A 202 -27.86 12.93 6.41
C ALA A 202 -27.60 11.76 7.37
N ASP A 203 -28.49 11.59 8.35
CA ASP A 203 -28.51 10.45 9.25
C ASP A 203 -28.71 9.15 8.48
N ILE A 204 -27.91 8.14 8.81
CA ILE A 204 -27.84 6.91 8.04
C ILE A 204 -29.15 6.11 8.06
N GLY A 205 -30.00 6.29 9.08
CA GLY A 205 -31.29 5.61 9.18
C GLY A 205 -32.21 5.96 8.01
N PHE A 206 -32.16 7.20 7.51
CA PHE A 206 -32.93 7.60 6.33
C PHE A 206 -32.41 6.95 5.04
N VAL A 207 -31.09 6.77 4.94
CA VAL A 207 -30.46 6.07 3.81
C VAL A 207 -30.84 4.59 3.82
N PHE A 208 -30.84 3.94 4.99
CA PHE A 208 -31.29 2.55 5.16
C PHE A 208 -32.76 2.38 4.77
N LEU A 209 -33.63 3.31 5.17
CA LEU A 209 -35.06 3.26 4.85
C LEU A 209 -35.30 3.27 3.32
N TYR A 210 -34.50 4.04 2.58
CA TYR A 210 -34.53 4.04 1.12
C TYR A 210 -33.92 2.76 0.53
N PHE A 211 -32.78 2.33 1.05
CA PHE A 211 -32.11 1.09 0.66
C PHE A 211 -33.03 -0.14 0.77
N TYR A 212 -33.87 -0.23 1.81
CA TYR A 212 -34.85 -1.32 1.94
C TYR A 212 -35.80 -1.42 0.75
N GLY A 213 -36.14 -0.31 0.11
CA GLY A 213 -36.96 -0.30 -1.11
C GLY A 213 -36.21 -0.89 -2.30
N LEU A 214 -34.96 -0.46 -2.51
CA LEU A 214 -34.08 -0.99 -3.56
C LEU A 214 -33.84 -2.49 -3.38
N GLU A 215 -33.55 -2.89 -2.15
CA GLU A 215 -33.30 -4.29 -1.76
C GLU A 215 -34.54 -5.15 -2.01
N TYR A 216 -35.72 -4.70 -1.57
CA TYR A 216 -36.97 -5.41 -1.81
C TYR A 216 -37.27 -5.55 -3.30
N ARG A 217 -37.07 -4.48 -4.09
CA ARG A 217 -37.28 -4.52 -5.54
C ARG A 217 -36.36 -5.54 -6.23
N ALA A 218 -35.09 -5.57 -5.85
CA ALA A 218 -34.09 -6.43 -6.47
C ALA A 218 -34.19 -7.90 -6.04
N ILE A 219 -34.60 -8.18 -4.80
CA ILE A 219 -34.61 -9.54 -4.23
C ILE A 219 -35.98 -10.20 -4.31
N ASN A 220 -37.05 -9.46 -4.02
CA ASN A 220 -38.40 -9.98 -4.00
C ASN A 220 -39.06 -9.86 -5.38
N ASP A 221 -39.24 -8.64 -5.85
CA ASP A 221 -40.04 -8.38 -7.05
C ASP A 221 -39.39 -8.95 -8.32
N ALA A 222 -38.06 -8.91 -8.42
CA ALA A 222 -37.34 -9.44 -9.58
C ALA A 222 -37.48 -10.97 -9.78
N GLN A 223 -37.92 -11.72 -8.77
CA GLN A 223 -38.20 -13.15 -8.89
C GLN A 223 -39.49 -13.42 -9.67
N GLU A 224 -40.45 -12.50 -9.58
CA GLU A 224 -41.81 -12.66 -10.11
C GLU A 224 -42.11 -11.73 -11.30
N SER A 225 -41.33 -10.64 -11.44
CA SER A 225 -41.57 -9.59 -12.43
C SER A 225 -40.35 -9.36 -13.34
N ALA A 226 -40.55 -9.60 -14.65
CA ALA A 226 -39.55 -9.29 -15.66
C ALA A 226 -39.22 -7.78 -15.73
N ALA A 227 -40.19 -6.91 -15.42
CA ALA A 227 -39.97 -5.47 -15.36
C ALA A 227 -39.04 -5.10 -14.20
N ALA A 228 -39.26 -5.68 -13.01
CA ALA A 228 -38.36 -5.47 -11.86
C ALA A 228 -36.96 -6.03 -12.13
N LYS A 229 -36.86 -7.19 -12.79
CA LYS A 229 -35.57 -7.77 -13.20
C LYS A 229 -34.80 -6.87 -14.17
N ALA A 230 -35.49 -6.19 -15.10
CA ALA A 230 -34.87 -5.25 -16.03
C ALA A 230 -34.32 -3.97 -15.35
N GLU A 231 -34.78 -3.65 -14.14
CA GLU A 231 -34.32 -2.50 -13.36
C GLU A 231 -33.06 -2.80 -12.52
N ILE A 232 -32.60 -4.06 -12.43
CA ILE A 232 -31.42 -4.46 -11.63
C ILE A 232 -30.17 -3.62 -11.94
N PRO A 233 -29.80 -3.35 -13.22
CA PRO A 233 -28.64 -2.51 -13.52
C PRO A 233 -28.77 -1.07 -13.00
N GLN A 234 -30.00 -0.52 -13.00
CA GLN A 234 -30.26 0.83 -12.47
C GLN A 234 -30.13 0.84 -10.94
N ILE A 235 -30.65 -0.20 -10.27
CA ILE A 235 -30.52 -0.37 -8.82
C ILE A 235 -29.05 -0.53 -8.43
N ALA A 236 -28.26 -1.35 -9.14
CA ALA A 236 -26.84 -1.51 -8.89
C ALA A 236 -26.06 -0.19 -9.03
N ASN A 237 -26.40 0.64 -10.02
CA ASN A 237 -25.80 1.97 -10.19
C ASN A 237 -26.17 2.91 -9.04
N GLU A 238 -27.42 2.88 -8.56
CA GLU A 238 -27.86 3.67 -7.41
C GLU A 238 -27.15 3.22 -6.12
N LEU A 239 -26.98 1.91 -5.91
CA LEU A 239 -26.19 1.38 -4.79
C LEU A 239 -24.75 1.87 -4.83
N ARG A 240 -24.10 1.84 -6.01
CA ARG A 240 -22.74 2.37 -6.18
C ARG A 240 -22.67 3.86 -5.83
N ARG A 241 -23.65 4.65 -6.26
CA ARG A 241 -23.74 6.09 -5.93
C ARG A 241 -23.89 6.29 -4.42
N LEU A 242 -24.81 5.57 -3.77
CA LEU A 242 -24.99 5.67 -2.32
C LEU A 242 -23.75 5.24 -1.53
N LEU A 243 -23.07 4.17 -1.95
CA LEU A 243 -21.81 3.72 -1.36
C LEU A 243 -20.73 4.80 -1.43
N SER A 244 -20.60 5.51 -2.55
CA SER A 244 -19.62 6.61 -2.68
C SER A 244 -19.89 7.80 -1.75
N ILE A 245 -21.14 8.02 -1.35
CA ILE A 245 -21.55 9.15 -0.49
C ILE A 245 -21.53 8.75 0.99
N TYR A 246 -22.06 7.57 1.31
CA TYR A 246 -22.38 7.15 2.67
C TYR A 246 -21.50 6.01 3.21
N GLY A 247 -20.86 5.22 2.34
CA GLY A 247 -20.13 4.01 2.74
C GLY A 247 -18.92 4.27 3.65
N ASN A 248 -18.28 5.43 3.55
CA ASN A 248 -17.17 5.77 4.43
C ASN A 248 -17.61 6.15 5.85
N ARG A 249 -18.84 6.64 6.03
CA ARG A 249 -19.36 7.12 7.33
C ARG A 249 -20.09 6.02 8.10
N SER A 250 -20.53 4.95 7.43
CA SER A 250 -21.23 3.84 8.05
C SER A 250 -20.71 2.50 7.55
N GLY A 251 -20.01 1.77 8.43
CA GLY A 251 -19.51 0.42 8.15
C GLY A 251 -20.63 -0.58 7.87
N SER A 252 -21.74 -0.49 8.61
CA SER A 252 -22.92 -1.35 8.38
C SER A 252 -23.57 -1.10 7.02
N PHE A 253 -23.77 0.17 6.63
CA PHE A 253 -24.31 0.50 5.31
C PHE A 253 -23.37 0.04 4.19
N ARG A 254 -22.07 0.27 4.35
CA ARG A 254 -21.04 -0.20 3.42
C ARG A 254 -21.11 -1.71 3.22
N SER A 255 -21.28 -2.47 4.30
CA SER A 255 -21.43 -3.93 4.25
C SER A 255 -22.71 -4.36 3.50
N TYR A 256 -23.90 -3.95 3.97
CA TYR A 256 -25.16 -4.38 3.36
C TYR A 256 -25.30 -3.94 1.89
N ALA A 257 -25.05 -2.66 1.59
CA ALA A 257 -25.19 -2.15 0.23
C ALA A 257 -24.09 -2.68 -0.70
N GLY A 258 -22.87 -2.89 -0.19
CA GLY A 258 -21.76 -3.50 -0.92
C GLY A 258 -22.07 -4.94 -1.32
N ASN A 259 -22.52 -5.76 -0.37
CA ASN A 259 -22.86 -7.15 -0.62
C ASN A 259 -24.04 -7.30 -1.60
N LEU A 260 -25.04 -6.41 -1.51
CA LEU A 260 -26.14 -6.40 -2.49
C LEU A 260 -25.63 -6.02 -3.87
N TYR A 261 -24.81 -4.97 -3.96
CA TYR A 261 -24.22 -4.53 -5.22
C TYR A 261 -23.40 -5.65 -5.89
N GLU A 262 -22.59 -6.38 -5.12
CA GLU A 262 -21.81 -7.51 -5.64
C GLU A 262 -22.71 -8.61 -6.18
N LEU A 263 -23.75 -9.00 -5.43
CA LEU A 263 -24.73 -10.01 -5.86
C LEU A 263 -25.43 -9.60 -7.18
N LEU A 264 -25.86 -8.34 -7.28
CA LEU A 264 -26.56 -7.83 -8.46
C LEU A 264 -25.64 -7.68 -9.69
N SER A 265 -24.33 -7.53 -9.46
CA SER A 265 -23.33 -7.38 -10.52
C SER A 265 -22.87 -8.71 -11.15
N LEU A 266 -23.37 -9.85 -10.67
CA LEU A 266 -22.96 -11.19 -11.14
C LEU A 266 -23.46 -11.57 -12.53
N ALA A 267 -24.58 -10.99 -12.99
CA ALA A 267 -25.29 -11.48 -14.17
C ALA A 267 -24.57 -11.23 -15.52
N ASP A 268 -23.68 -10.23 -15.57
CA ASP A 268 -23.04 -9.76 -16.81
C ASP A 268 -21.51 -9.84 -16.76
N LEU A 269 -20.96 -10.80 -16.00
CA LEU A 269 -19.51 -10.92 -15.86
C LEU A 269 -18.85 -11.46 -17.14
N PRO A 270 -17.75 -10.84 -17.61
CA PRO A 270 -17.01 -11.32 -18.77
C PRO A 270 -16.34 -12.66 -18.50
N SER A 271 -16.12 -13.45 -19.56
CA SER A 271 -15.40 -14.72 -19.49
C SER A 271 -14.26 -14.76 -20.53
N PRO A 272 -13.01 -15.12 -20.15
CA PRO A 272 -12.57 -15.44 -18.80
C PRO A 272 -12.41 -14.19 -17.91
N LEU A 273 -12.94 -14.25 -16.69
CA LEU A 273 -13.01 -13.11 -15.78
C LEU A 273 -11.64 -12.60 -15.35
N TYR A 274 -10.67 -13.51 -15.14
CA TYR A 274 -9.32 -13.18 -14.71
C TYR A 274 -8.50 -12.38 -15.74
N ARG A 275 -8.97 -12.24 -16.98
CA ARG A 275 -8.35 -11.39 -18.01
C ARG A 275 -9.07 -10.06 -18.22
N ALA A 276 -10.25 -9.88 -17.61
CA ALA A 276 -11.00 -8.65 -17.76
C ALA A 276 -10.37 -7.51 -16.95
N PRO A 277 -10.48 -6.25 -17.40
CA PRO A 277 -10.16 -5.09 -16.59
C PRO A 277 -10.90 -5.14 -15.26
N ILE A 278 -10.22 -4.76 -14.18
CA ILE A 278 -10.81 -4.79 -12.84
C ILE A 278 -11.68 -3.55 -12.68
N PRO A 279 -12.98 -3.70 -12.38
CA PRO A 279 -13.87 -2.57 -12.15
C PRO A 279 -13.50 -1.85 -10.85
N ASP A 280 -14.04 -0.65 -10.68
CA ASP A 280 -14.00 0.01 -9.38
C ASP A 280 -14.89 -0.77 -8.40
N LEU A 281 -14.29 -1.34 -7.36
CA LEU A 281 -14.94 -2.21 -6.39
C LEU A 281 -15.06 -1.48 -5.04
N PRO A 282 -16.23 -1.54 -4.38
CA PRO A 282 -16.38 -0.96 -3.06
C PRO A 282 -15.47 -1.70 -2.07
N GLN A 283 -14.93 -0.97 -1.10
CA GLN A 283 -14.14 -1.59 -0.05
C GLN A 283 -15.04 -2.36 0.92
N SER A 284 -14.66 -3.59 1.26
CA SER A 284 -15.40 -4.49 2.15
C SER A 284 -14.47 -5.05 3.24
N TYR A 285 -15.05 -5.75 4.21
CA TYR A 285 -14.31 -6.49 5.24
C TYR A 285 -13.71 -7.80 4.72
N GLU A 286 -14.15 -8.25 3.54
CA GLU A 286 -13.59 -9.39 2.82
C GLU A 286 -13.11 -8.98 1.43
N VAL A 287 -12.38 -9.87 0.77
CA VAL A 287 -12.00 -9.68 -0.63
C VAL A 287 -13.28 -9.67 -1.48
N PRO A 288 -13.52 -8.65 -2.32
CA PRO A 288 -14.71 -8.55 -3.16
C PRO A 288 -14.97 -9.82 -3.97
N LEU A 289 -16.24 -10.21 -4.11
CA LEU A 289 -16.65 -11.42 -4.81
C LEU A 289 -16.13 -11.49 -6.25
N TYR A 290 -16.05 -10.34 -6.93
CA TYR A 290 -15.47 -10.24 -8.27
C TYR A 290 -14.04 -10.78 -8.32
N ILE A 291 -13.20 -10.37 -7.35
CA ILE A 291 -11.81 -10.79 -7.27
C ILE A 291 -11.73 -12.27 -6.90
N ARG A 292 -12.55 -12.74 -5.94
CA ARG A 292 -12.63 -14.17 -5.58
C ARG A 292 -13.02 -15.05 -6.76
N LEU A 293 -14.01 -14.64 -7.56
CA LEU A 293 -14.42 -15.33 -8.78
C LEU A 293 -13.33 -15.33 -9.85
N ALA A 294 -12.65 -14.20 -10.04
CA ALA A 294 -11.55 -14.10 -10.99
C ALA A 294 -10.39 -15.04 -10.60
N LEU A 295 -9.98 -15.02 -9.34
CA LEU A 295 -8.92 -15.89 -8.84
C LEU A 295 -9.33 -17.39 -8.89
N GLY A 296 -10.56 -17.71 -8.50
CA GLY A 296 -11.11 -19.06 -8.57
C GLY A 296 -11.19 -19.60 -10.01
N SER A 297 -11.63 -18.77 -10.97
CA SER A 297 -11.65 -19.14 -12.39
C SER A 297 -10.24 -19.33 -12.96
N ALA A 298 -9.27 -18.51 -12.57
CA ALA A 298 -7.86 -18.72 -12.93
C ALA A 298 -7.34 -20.07 -12.41
N ALA A 299 -7.67 -20.44 -11.17
CA ALA A 299 -7.31 -21.73 -10.59
C ALA A 299 -7.99 -22.92 -11.30
N VAL A 300 -9.26 -22.75 -11.71
CA VAL A 300 -10.01 -23.74 -12.50
C VAL A 300 -9.32 -24.04 -13.82
N ASP A 301 -8.90 -22.98 -14.52
CA ASP A 301 -8.29 -23.06 -15.85
C ASP A 301 -6.77 -23.35 -15.79
N GLY A 302 -6.17 -23.35 -14.61
CA GLY A 302 -4.71 -23.45 -14.43
C GLY A 302 -3.95 -22.27 -15.05
N ALA A 303 -4.63 -21.13 -15.20
CA ALA A 303 -4.07 -19.94 -15.82
C ALA A 303 -3.22 -19.12 -14.83
N PRO A 304 -2.15 -18.46 -15.28
CA PRO A 304 -1.40 -17.53 -14.44
C PRO A 304 -2.27 -16.32 -14.09
N VAL A 305 -2.26 -15.93 -12.81
CA VAL A 305 -2.94 -14.73 -12.31
C VAL A 305 -2.23 -13.49 -12.84
N PRO A 306 -2.89 -12.59 -13.60
CA PRO A 306 -2.24 -11.39 -14.10
C PRO A 306 -1.85 -10.42 -12.97
N ALA A 307 -0.77 -9.65 -13.16
CA ALA A 307 -0.27 -8.70 -12.18
C ALA A 307 -1.34 -7.72 -11.67
N ALA A 308 -2.22 -7.24 -12.55
CA ALA A 308 -3.32 -6.35 -12.16
C ALA A 308 -4.29 -7.01 -11.16
N LEU A 309 -4.60 -8.30 -11.36
CA LEU A 309 -5.49 -9.08 -10.47
C LEU A 309 -4.81 -9.40 -9.14
N ALA A 310 -3.54 -9.81 -9.17
CA ALA A 310 -2.75 -10.02 -7.95
C ALA A 310 -2.64 -8.72 -7.13
N ARG A 311 -2.43 -7.58 -7.79
CA ARG A 311 -2.41 -6.26 -7.15
C ARG A 311 -3.75 -5.91 -6.53
N SER A 312 -4.87 -6.08 -7.23
CA SER A 312 -6.19 -5.84 -6.63
C SER A 312 -6.45 -6.78 -5.47
N TRP A 313 -6.00 -8.04 -5.54
CA TRP A 313 -6.07 -8.93 -4.39
C TRP A 313 -5.30 -8.36 -3.19
N VAL A 314 -4.10 -7.82 -3.38
CA VAL A 314 -3.36 -7.11 -2.32
C VAL A 314 -4.14 -5.92 -1.77
N MET A 315 -4.66 -5.05 -2.64
CA MET A 315 -5.35 -3.81 -2.25
C MET A 315 -6.63 -4.06 -1.45
N TYR A 316 -7.35 -5.15 -1.77
CA TYR A 316 -8.62 -5.50 -1.14
C TYR A 316 -8.50 -6.61 -0.08
N SER A 317 -7.31 -7.17 0.14
CA SER A 317 -7.11 -8.23 1.14
C SER A 317 -7.02 -7.64 2.55
N PRO A 318 -7.92 -8.02 3.47
CA PRO A 318 -7.80 -7.63 4.87
C PRO A 318 -6.53 -8.20 5.55
N ALA A 319 -5.95 -9.26 4.99
CA ALA A 319 -4.74 -9.88 5.50
C ALA A 319 -3.49 -9.05 5.19
N ILE A 320 -3.52 -8.17 4.18
CA ILE A 320 -2.36 -7.42 3.73
C ILE A 320 -2.53 -5.95 4.08
N ARG A 321 -1.75 -5.47 5.05
CA ARG A 321 -1.77 -4.05 5.45
C ARG A 321 -0.79 -3.23 4.61
N LEU A 322 -1.33 -2.28 3.86
CA LEU A 322 -0.51 -1.30 3.14
C LEU A 322 0.05 -0.24 4.09
N ARG A 323 1.37 -0.07 4.07
CA ARG A 323 2.06 1.00 4.81
C ARG A 323 2.03 2.32 4.02
N THR A 324 2.40 3.40 4.71
CA THR A 324 2.41 4.76 4.15
C THR A 324 3.10 4.93 2.80
N PRO A 325 4.24 4.25 2.48
CA PRO A 325 4.83 4.35 1.15
C PRO A 325 3.91 3.84 0.04
N ALA A 326 3.24 2.70 0.25
CA ALA A 326 2.32 2.12 -0.73
C ALA A 326 1.05 2.97 -0.90
N THR A 327 0.58 3.63 0.15
CA THR A 327 -0.64 4.46 0.08
C THR A 327 -0.38 5.87 -0.44
N ARG A 328 0.73 6.51 -0.03
CA ARG A 328 1.12 7.86 -0.50
C ARG A 328 1.59 7.84 -1.95
N CYS A 329 2.30 6.79 -2.35
CA CYS A 329 2.88 6.64 -3.68
C CYS A 329 2.14 5.54 -4.46
N SER A 330 0.81 5.56 -4.47
CA SER A 330 -0.02 4.47 -5.03
C SER A 330 0.29 4.21 -6.51
N GLN A 331 0.48 5.25 -7.31
CA GLN A 331 0.83 5.08 -8.73
C GLN A 331 2.21 4.44 -8.93
N GLN A 332 3.21 4.84 -8.16
CA GLN A 332 4.55 4.27 -8.24
C GLN A 332 4.57 2.84 -7.66
N PHE A 333 3.80 2.57 -6.60
CA PHE A 333 3.58 1.24 -6.04
C PHE A 333 2.97 0.32 -7.08
N ASP A 334 1.92 0.76 -7.77
CA ASP A 334 1.25 -0.01 -8.81
C ASP A 334 2.20 -0.48 -9.93
N GLN A 335 3.03 0.44 -10.42
CA GLN A 335 4.00 0.15 -11.47
C GLN A 335 5.11 -0.76 -10.98
N LEU A 336 5.69 -0.47 -9.81
CA LEU A 336 6.79 -1.25 -9.26
C LEU A 336 6.34 -2.65 -8.84
N PHE A 337 5.14 -2.78 -8.28
CA PHE A 337 4.52 -4.08 -7.99
C PHE A 337 4.39 -4.91 -9.27
N GLY A 338 3.89 -4.33 -10.37
CA GLY A 338 3.78 -5.03 -11.64
C GLY A 338 5.13 -5.54 -12.16
N LEU A 339 6.18 -4.72 -12.07
CA LEU A 339 7.54 -5.10 -12.48
C LEU A 339 8.09 -6.23 -11.62
N ARG A 340 8.09 -6.08 -10.30
CA ARG A 340 8.59 -7.09 -9.35
C ARG A 340 7.78 -8.38 -9.40
N TYR A 341 6.47 -8.28 -9.63
CA TYR A 341 5.60 -9.44 -9.83
C TYR A 341 5.99 -10.23 -11.08
N ALA A 342 6.26 -9.55 -12.20
CA ALA A 342 6.70 -10.20 -13.43
C ALA A 342 8.11 -10.82 -13.29
N GLU A 343 9.01 -10.19 -12.56
CA GLU A 343 10.33 -10.75 -12.24
C GLU A 343 10.23 -12.03 -11.39
N LEU A 344 9.32 -12.06 -10.42
CA LEU A 344 9.19 -13.17 -9.48
C LEU A 344 8.35 -14.34 -10.01
N PHE A 345 7.29 -14.05 -10.78
CA PHE A 345 6.29 -15.03 -11.22
C PHE A 345 6.16 -15.16 -12.75
N GLY A 346 6.94 -14.43 -13.54
CA GLY A 346 6.86 -14.45 -15.00
C GLY A 346 5.51 -13.97 -15.50
N GLU A 347 4.77 -14.82 -16.22
CA GLU A 347 3.41 -14.52 -16.70
C GLU A 347 2.38 -14.39 -15.56
N GLY A 348 2.69 -14.90 -14.37
CA GLY A 348 1.89 -14.78 -13.17
C GLY A 348 1.86 -16.06 -12.32
N MET A 349 1.44 -15.92 -11.07
CA MET A 349 1.37 -17.06 -10.16
C MET A 349 0.23 -18.00 -10.56
N VAL A 350 0.49 -19.30 -10.56
CA VAL A 350 -0.54 -20.32 -10.83
C VAL A 350 -1.11 -20.81 -9.50
N LEU A 351 -2.42 -20.67 -9.33
CA LEU A 351 -3.12 -21.02 -8.09
C LEU A 351 -3.56 -22.49 -8.09
N PRO A 352 -3.48 -23.19 -6.94
CA PRO A 352 -3.99 -24.55 -6.83
C PRO A 352 -5.52 -24.56 -6.78
N ARG A 353 -6.13 -25.70 -7.13
CA ARG A 353 -7.56 -25.95 -6.92
C ARG A 353 -7.76 -26.54 -5.53
N ASN A 354 -8.09 -25.71 -4.55
CA ASN A 354 -8.35 -26.12 -3.18
C ASN A 354 -9.77 -26.66 -2.97
N LYS A 355 -10.06 -27.20 -1.79
CA LYS A 355 -11.33 -27.88 -1.53
C LYS A 355 -12.47 -26.90 -1.25
N THR A 356 -12.15 -25.78 -0.60
CA THR A 356 -13.14 -24.76 -0.25
C THR A 356 -13.81 -24.20 -1.50
N LYS A 357 -15.11 -24.42 -1.63
CA LYS A 357 -15.91 -23.91 -2.76
C LYS A 357 -16.34 -22.47 -2.51
N LEU A 358 -16.27 -21.66 -3.56
CA LEU A 358 -16.73 -20.27 -3.50
C LEU A 358 -18.26 -20.21 -3.36
N LYS A 359 -18.70 -19.41 -2.40
CA LYS A 359 -20.10 -19.10 -2.14
C LYS A 359 -20.24 -17.62 -1.82
N CYS A 360 -21.34 -17.02 -2.26
CA CYS A 360 -21.75 -15.68 -1.83
C CYS A 360 -23.06 -15.82 -1.07
N MET A 361 -23.06 -15.39 0.19
CA MET A 361 -24.27 -15.37 1.02
C MET A 361 -24.67 -13.92 1.24
N TYR A 362 -25.85 -13.56 0.75
CA TYR A 362 -26.44 -12.26 1.00
C TYR A 362 -27.51 -12.36 2.09
N ARG A 363 -27.31 -11.60 3.17
CA ARG A 363 -28.31 -11.39 4.21
C ARG A 363 -28.97 -10.04 4.01
N PRO A 364 -30.30 -9.99 3.81
CA PRO A 364 -31.01 -8.73 3.69
C PRO A 364 -30.92 -7.88 4.95
N ALA A 365 -30.83 -6.57 4.78
CA ALA A 365 -30.95 -5.61 5.87
C ALA A 365 -32.42 -5.36 6.23
N SER A 366 -33.34 -5.37 5.26
CA SER A 366 -34.75 -5.13 5.56
C SER A 366 -35.36 -6.30 6.35
N MET A 367 -36.02 -6.00 7.47
CA MET A 367 -36.82 -6.96 8.23
C MET A 367 -37.95 -7.60 7.40
N ALA A 368 -38.41 -6.94 6.32
CA ALA A 368 -39.38 -7.53 5.40
C ALA A 368 -38.82 -8.73 4.61
N LEU A 369 -37.50 -8.90 4.61
CA LEU A 369 -36.77 -9.93 3.89
C LEU A 369 -35.95 -10.83 4.83
N SER A 370 -36.18 -10.78 6.15
CA SER A 370 -35.40 -11.50 7.15
C SER A 370 -35.27 -13.01 6.89
N ASN A 371 -36.28 -13.62 6.27
CA ASN A 371 -36.29 -15.05 5.89
C ASN A 371 -35.89 -15.32 4.43
N LYS A 372 -35.36 -14.33 3.71
CA LYS A 372 -35.01 -14.40 2.29
C LYS A 372 -33.51 -14.26 2.03
N GLY A 373 -32.67 -14.83 2.89
CA GLY A 373 -31.24 -14.95 2.62
C GLY A 373 -31.00 -15.63 1.26
N ILE A 374 -30.10 -15.07 0.46
CA ILE A 374 -29.74 -15.63 -0.85
C ILE A 374 -28.36 -16.28 -0.71
N THR A 375 -28.25 -17.53 -1.16
CA THR A 375 -26.94 -18.19 -1.32
C THR A 375 -26.69 -18.45 -2.79
N ALA A 376 -25.75 -17.70 -3.37
CA ALA A 376 -25.23 -17.95 -4.71
C ALA A 376 -24.05 -18.92 -4.65
N THR A 377 -24.10 -19.95 -5.50
CA THR A 377 -23.04 -20.95 -5.64
C THR A 377 -22.45 -20.91 -7.04
N PHE A 378 -21.15 -21.22 -7.15
CA PHE A 378 -20.39 -21.06 -8.39
C PHE A 378 -19.83 -22.40 -8.90
N GLY A 379 -20.61 -23.47 -8.76
CA GLY A 379 -20.23 -24.82 -9.16
C GLY A 379 -19.00 -25.32 -8.38
N ASP A 380 -17.97 -25.77 -9.10
CA ASP A 380 -16.70 -26.24 -8.54
C ASP A 380 -15.62 -25.13 -8.52
N THR A 381 -16.01 -23.86 -8.62
CA THR A 381 -15.07 -22.75 -8.49
C THR A 381 -14.52 -22.69 -7.06
N PRO A 382 -13.20 -22.82 -6.87
CA PRO A 382 -12.60 -22.78 -5.55
C PRO A 382 -12.50 -21.35 -5.03
N ASP A 383 -12.64 -21.18 -3.72
CA ASP A 383 -12.27 -19.95 -3.04
C ASP A 383 -10.80 -20.03 -2.63
N VAL A 384 -9.93 -19.48 -3.47
CA VAL A 384 -8.48 -19.49 -3.26
C VAL A 384 -8.00 -18.42 -2.27
N THR A 385 -8.89 -17.53 -1.81
CA THR A 385 -8.52 -16.48 -0.86
C THR A 385 -8.28 -16.99 0.56
N VAL A 386 -8.72 -18.22 0.85
CA VAL A 386 -8.45 -18.93 2.11
C VAL A 386 -7.01 -19.46 2.18
N LEU A 387 -6.28 -19.51 1.07
CA LEU A 387 -4.95 -20.10 1.02
C LEU A 387 -3.89 -19.18 1.63
N THR A 388 -3.14 -19.71 2.61
CA THR A 388 -2.08 -18.98 3.31
C THR A 388 -0.87 -18.70 2.41
N LYS A 389 -0.44 -19.67 1.60
CA LYS A 389 0.80 -19.57 0.81
C LYS A 389 0.76 -18.43 -0.23
N PRO A 390 -0.25 -18.32 -1.11
CA PRO A 390 -0.35 -17.21 -2.05
C PRO A 390 -0.38 -15.84 -1.38
N ILE A 391 -1.15 -15.70 -0.28
CA ILE A 391 -1.23 -14.47 0.50
C ILE A 391 0.14 -14.09 1.04
N LYS A 392 0.87 -15.02 1.65
CA LYS A 392 2.21 -14.78 2.18
C LYS A 392 3.19 -14.29 1.11
N GLN A 393 3.18 -14.92 -0.08
CA GLN A 393 4.02 -14.49 -1.20
C GLN A 393 3.69 -13.07 -1.67
N LEU A 394 2.41 -12.72 -1.71
CA LEU A 394 1.97 -11.37 -2.06
C LEU A 394 2.30 -10.35 -0.96
N THR A 395 2.24 -10.74 0.32
CA THR A 395 2.68 -9.90 1.45
C THR A 395 4.17 -9.59 1.36
N GLU A 396 5.02 -10.60 1.17
CA GLU A 396 6.48 -10.43 1.02
C GLU A 396 6.82 -9.52 -0.17
N LEU A 397 6.14 -9.70 -1.31
CA LEU A 397 6.29 -8.83 -2.47
C LEU A 397 5.87 -7.39 -2.16
N THR A 398 4.73 -7.22 -1.49
CA THR A 398 4.19 -5.90 -1.09
C THR A 398 5.16 -5.18 -0.15
N GLU A 399 5.76 -5.88 0.80
CA GLU A 399 6.75 -5.34 1.72
C GLU A 399 8.03 -4.93 0.99
N SER A 400 8.52 -5.76 0.06
CA SER A 400 9.69 -5.43 -0.77
C SER A 400 9.46 -4.15 -1.57
N VAL A 401 8.35 -4.06 -2.30
CA VAL A 401 7.98 -2.89 -3.10
C VAL A 401 7.81 -1.65 -2.22
N THR A 402 7.16 -1.80 -1.06
CA THR A 402 7.00 -0.71 -0.08
C THR A 402 8.35 -0.20 0.43
N GLN A 403 9.30 -1.10 0.69
CA GLN A 403 10.63 -0.76 1.18
C GLN A 403 11.44 0.01 0.13
N GLU A 404 11.36 -0.37 -1.14
CA GLU A 404 11.98 0.36 -2.25
C GLU A 404 11.45 1.79 -2.38
N LEU A 405 10.16 2.00 -2.08
CA LEU A 405 9.52 3.32 -2.15
C LEU A 405 9.68 4.17 -0.88
N ASP A 406 10.22 3.65 0.21
CA ASP A 406 10.25 4.34 1.50
C ASP A 406 11.00 5.68 1.44
N ALA A 407 12.16 5.72 0.77
CA ALA A 407 12.93 6.95 0.61
C ALA A 407 12.16 8.02 -0.19
N TYR A 408 11.52 7.63 -1.28
CA TYR A 408 10.71 8.51 -2.11
C TYR A 408 9.46 9.01 -1.38
N SER A 409 8.76 8.11 -0.67
CA SER A 409 7.59 8.47 0.13
C SER A 409 7.93 9.48 1.22
N ARG A 410 9.07 9.34 1.90
CA ARG A 410 9.56 10.31 2.90
C ARG A 410 9.88 11.66 2.26
N TYR A 411 10.44 11.66 1.04
CA TYR A 411 10.70 12.88 0.28
C TYR A 411 9.41 13.61 -0.07
N LEU A 412 8.40 12.92 -0.60
CA LEU A 412 7.08 13.50 -0.92
C LEU A 412 6.36 14.02 0.32
N GLY A 413 6.46 13.31 1.44
CA GLY A 413 5.89 13.77 2.71
C GLY A 413 6.45 15.11 3.19
N LYS A 414 7.67 15.47 2.77
CA LYS A 414 8.31 16.77 3.07
C LYS A 414 8.15 17.80 1.95
N ASN A 415 8.05 17.34 0.69
CA ASN A 415 8.03 18.19 -0.49
C ASN A 415 6.92 17.75 -1.46
N PRO A 416 5.65 18.02 -1.15
CA PRO A 416 4.52 17.55 -1.96
C PRO A 416 4.46 18.20 -3.35
N GLU A 417 5.00 19.41 -3.51
CA GLU A 417 4.95 20.16 -4.78
C GLU A 417 6.07 19.79 -5.76
N THR A 418 7.06 18.99 -5.35
CA THR A 418 8.25 18.65 -6.17
C THR A 418 8.33 17.17 -6.50
N GLU A 419 7.18 16.53 -6.73
CA GLU A 419 7.08 15.09 -7.02
C GLU A 419 7.94 14.64 -8.22
N SER A 420 7.94 15.47 -9.28
CA SER A 420 8.64 15.21 -10.55
C SER A 420 10.02 15.88 -10.63
N ALA A 421 10.50 16.52 -9.55
CA ALA A 421 11.83 17.11 -9.53
C ALA A 421 12.91 16.03 -9.47
N LEU A 422 14.09 16.32 -10.05
CA LEU A 422 15.19 15.35 -10.13
C LEU A 422 15.52 14.69 -8.79
N GLU A 423 15.51 15.45 -7.70
CA GLU A 423 15.85 14.94 -6.37
C GLU A 423 14.93 13.82 -5.89
N GLY A 424 13.65 13.89 -6.23
CA GLY A 424 12.68 12.84 -5.95
C GLY A 424 12.87 11.67 -6.92
N LEU A 425 13.03 11.96 -8.21
CA LEU A 425 13.20 10.93 -9.25
C LEU A 425 14.43 10.06 -9.03
N LEU A 426 15.53 10.62 -8.52
CA LEU A 426 16.74 9.87 -8.17
C LEU A 426 16.53 8.84 -7.04
N LEU A 427 15.42 8.92 -6.31
CA LEU A 427 15.03 7.93 -5.30
C LEU A 427 14.16 6.81 -5.88
N LEU A 428 13.81 6.89 -7.16
CA LEU A 428 13.02 5.90 -7.88
C LEU A 428 13.88 5.19 -8.94
N PRO A 429 13.62 3.90 -9.22
CA PRO A 429 14.12 3.25 -10.43
C PRO A 429 13.76 4.08 -11.69
N PRO A 430 14.68 4.27 -12.66
CA PRO A 430 14.42 5.06 -13.87
C PRO A 430 13.22 4.61 -14.69
N VAL A 431 12.86 3.33 -14.62
CA VAL A 431 11.65 2.79 -15.25
C VAL A 431 10.35 3.43 -14.73
N LEU A 432 10.35 3.92 -13.49
CA LEU A 432 9.21 4.60 -12.85
C LEU A 432 9.19 6.12 -13.06
N TRP A 433 10.18 6.68 -13.78
CA TRP A 433 10.20 8.13 -14.00
C TRP A 433 9.00 8.56 -14.84
N PRO A 434 8.46 9.78 -14.60
CA PRO A 434 7.38 10.34 -15.39
C PRO A 434 7.72 10.37 -16.88
N GLU A 435 6.69 10.26 -17.73
CA GLU A 435 6.86 10.25 -19.18
C GLU A 435 7.56 11.52 -19.69
N ALA A 436 7.25 12.68 -19.10
CA ALA A 436 7.91 13.93 -19.43
C ALA A 436 9.43 13.87 -19.15
N SER A 437 9.84 13.29 -18.02
CA SER A 437 11.26 13.15 -17.67
C SER A 437 11.97 12.13 -18.57
N LYS A 438 11.28 11.06 -18.97
CA LYS A 438 11.78 10.09 -19.96
C LYS A 438 11.94 10.73 -21.33
N GLN A 439 10.97 11.53 -21.77
CA GLN A 439 11.06 12.27 -23.03
C GLN A 439 12.25 13.25 -23.02
N THR A 440 12.46 13.99 -21.93
CA THR A 440 13.63 14.86 -21.78
C THR A 440 14.94 14.09 -21.89
N LEU A 441 15.01 12.89 -21.33
CA LEU A 441 16.18 12.01 -21.46
C LEU A 441 16.36 11.49 -22.89
N ASP A 442 15.27 11.15 -23.60
CA ASP A 442 15.33 10.72 -24.99
C ASP A 442 15.74 11.86 -25.93
N GLU A 443 15.29 13.08 -25.67
CA GLU A 443 15.77 14.28 -26.36
C GLU A 443 17.26 14.53 -26.08
N LEU A 444 17.71 14.28 -24.85
CA LEU A 444 19.13 14.36 -24.50
C LEU A 444 19.95 13.29 -25.25
N LYS A 445 19.45 12.05 -25.33
CA LYS A 445 20.07 10.98 -26.14
C LYS A 445 20.13 11.34 -27.61
N ALA A 446 19.04 11.90 -28.16
CA ALA A 446 18.99 12.33 -29.56
C ALA A 446 20.01 13.45 -29.85
N LYS A 447 20.23 14.37 -28.90
CA LYS A 447 21.27 15.40 -29.00
C LYS A 447 22.70 14.84 -28.91
N ILE A 448 22.90 13.75 -28.16
CA ILE A 448 24.19 13.05 -28.08
C ILE A 448 24.48 12.31 -29.39
N GLY A 449 23.49 11.60 -29.94
CA GLY A 449 23.63 10.77 -31.14
C GLY A 449 24.75 9.74 -31.00
N ASP A 450 25.51 9.51 -32.06
CA ASP A 450 26.70 8.64 -32.06
C ASP A 450 27.96 9.35 -31.51
N GLY A 451 27.82 10.61 -31.08
CA GLY A 451 28.93 11.45 -30.67
C GLY A 451 28.93 11.69 -29.16
N MET A 452 29.14 12.95 -28.82
CA MET A 452 29.17 13.42 -27.43
C MET A 452 28.63 14.85 -27.36
N LEU A 453 27.98 15.16 -26.25
CA LEU A 453 27.41 16.47 -25.97
C LEU A 453 28.18 17.10 -24.80
N VAL A 454 28.76 18.29 -25.03
CA VAL A 454 29.42 19.06 -23.98
C VAL A 454 28.51 20.17 -23.47
N LEU A 455 28.27 20.19 -22.17
CA LEU A 455 27.47 21.20 -21.49
C LEU A 455 28.01 21.47 -20.08
N SER A 456 27.59 22.55 -19.43
CA SER A 456 27.89 22.79 -18.03
C SER A 456 27.05 21.90 -17.11
N PHE A 457 27.54 21.68 -15.90
CA PHE A 457 26.78 20.94 -14.89
C PHE A 457 25.44 21.62 -14.59
N GLN A 458 25.39 22.95 -14.53
CA GLN A 458 24.14 23.69 -14.33
C GLN A 458 23.14 23.48 -15.47
N GLU A 459 23.59 23.43 -16.74
CA GLU A 459 22.73 23.13 -17.89
C GLU A 459 22.13 21.72 -17.79
N LEU A 460 22.90 20.74 -17.34
CA LEU A 460 22.41 19.37 -17.15
C LEU A 460 21.35 19.31 -16.05
N LEU A 461 21.64 19.92 -14.90
CA LEU A 461 20.72 20.00 -13.77
C LEU A 461 19.41 20.71 -14.14
N SER A 462 19.51 21.80 -14.90
CA SER A 462 18.33 22.56 -15.36
C SER A 462 17.51 21.76 -16.38
N THR A 463 18.18 21.01 -17.26
CA THR A 463 17.51 20.13 -18.23
C THR A 463 16.70 19.04 -17.52
N LEU A 464 17.24 18.50 -16.42
CA LEU A 464 16.61 17.44 -15.63
C LEU A 464 15.65 17.96 -14.54
N ASP A 465 15.34 19.25 -14.51
CA ASP A 465 14.50 19.92 -13.49
C ASP A 465 14.97 19.70 -12.05
N ALA A 466 16.27 19.84 -11.79
CA ALA A 466 16.80 19.89 -10.43
C ALA A 466 16.42 21.22 -9.74
N ARG A 467 15.82 21.14 -8.55
CA ARG A 467 15.35 22.31 -7.79
C ARG A 467 16.36 22.82 -6.77
N THR A 468 17.34 22.01 -6.43
CA THR A 468 18.35 22.25 -5.42
C THR A 468 19.73 21.82 -5.88
N THR A 469 20.76 22.33 -5.22
CA THR A 469 22.13 21.88 -5.44
C THR A 469 22.26 20.41 -5.01
N LEU A 470 22.77 19.56 -5.90
CA LEU A 470 22.95 18.14 -5.60
C LEU A 470 24.08 17.92 -4.59
N THR A 471 23.84 17.00 -3.64
CA THR A 471 24.90 16.42 -2.80
C THR A 471 25.72 15.41 -3.59
N LYS A 472 26.90 15.00 -3.06
CA LYS A 472 27.74 13.97 -3.69
C LYS A 472 26.95 12.68 -3.96
N ASP A 473 26.14 12.24 -2.99
CA ASP A 473 25.36 11.01 -3.12
C ASP A 473 24.29 11.11 -4.20
N LYS A 474 23.62 12.26 -4.32
CA LYS A 474 22.64 12.49 -5.39
C LYS A 474 23.30 12.59 -6.76
N ALA A 475 24.49 13.18 -6.86
CA ALA A 475 25.24 13.21 -8.11
C ALA A 475 25.68 11.80 -8.55
N ILE A 476 26.06 10.94 -7.59
CA ILE A 476 26.34 9.51 -7.85
C ILE A 476 25.06 8.79 -8.31
N ALA A 477 23.92 9.02 -7.64
CA ALA A 477 22.64 8.44 -8.04
C ALA A 477 22.24 8.88 -9.45
N MET A 478 22.46 10.15 -9.80
CA MET A 478 22.22 10.68 -11.14
C MET A 478 23.12 10.02 -12.18
N ALA A 479 24.41 9.89 -11.90
CA ALA A 479 25.33 9.21 -12.81
C ALA A 479 24.95 7.74 -13.02
N LYS A 480 24.50 7.02 -11.96
CA LYS A 480 23.97 5.65 -12.08
C LYS A 480 22.69 5.58 -12.89
N ALA A 481 21.76 6.53 -12.68
CA ALA A 481 20.51 6.60 -13.44
C ALA A 481 20.79 6.82 -14.93
N LEU A 482 21.66 7.77 -15.26
CA LEU A 482 22.10 8.01 -16.65
C LEU A 482 22.80 6.78 -17.24
N GLU A 483 23.68 6.12 -16.49
CA GLU A 483 24.39 4.92 -16.95
C GLU A 483 23.42 3.76 -17.24
N SER A 484 22.40 3.55 -16.40
CA SER A 484 21.34 2.54 -16.63
C SER A 484 20.50 2.83 -17.87
N LEU A 485 20.50 4.09 -18.32
CA LEU A 485 19.85 4.56 -19.54
C LEU A 485 20.82 4.63 -20.72
N SER A 486 22.01 4.02 -20.61
CA SER A 486 23.06 4.03 -21.65
C SER A 486 23.64 5.42 -21.95
N ILE A 487 23.65 6.32 -20.97
CA ILE A 487 24.29 7.64 -21.05
C ILE A 487 25.48 7.67 -20.09
N GLY A 488 26.68 7.85 -20.64
CA GLY A 488 27.89 8.05 -19.88
C GLY A 488 28.13 9.51 -19.56
N ILE A 489 28.78 9.77 -18.42
CA ILE A 489 29.18 11.12 -17.97
C ILE A 489 30.68 11.17 -17.69
N GLU A 490 31.33 12.21 -18.20
CA GLU A 490 32.68 12.65 -17.85
C GLU A 490 32.61 14.11 -17.33
N PRO A 491 33.38 14.50 -16.29
CA PRO A 491 34.29 13.69 -15.50
C PRO A 491 33.54 12.63 -14.67
N ASP A 492 34.16 11.47 -14.56
CA ASP A 492 33.56 10.28 -13.98
C ASP A 492 33.43 10.30 -12.44
N ILE A 493 32.27 10.73 -11.96
CA ILE A 493 31.92 10.76 -10.53
C ILE A 493 31.86 9.34 -9.93
N LEU A 494 31.56 8.31 -10.73
CA LEU A 494 31.48 6.92 -10.28
C LEU A 494 32.86 6.31 -10.02
N SER A 495 33.92 6.77 -10.71
CA SER A 495 35.32 6.46 -10.39
C SER A 495 35.97 7.43 -9.39
N GLY A 496 35.17 8.17 -8.63
CA GLY A 496 35.69 9.06 -7.58
C GLY A 496 36.20 10.41 -8.07
N ALA A 497 35.82 10.87 -9.27
CA ALA A 497 36.05 12.27 -9.64
C ALA A 497 35.37 13.22 -8.65
N ARG A 498 35.92 14.44 -8.53
CA ARG A 498 35.33 15.48 -7.68
C ARG A 498 33.93 15.84 -8.20
N LEU A 499 33.04 16.23 -7.29
CA LEU A 499 31.75 16.80 -7.67
C LEU A 499 31.99 18.06 -8.54
N PRO A 500 31.44 18.13 -9.76
CA PRO A 500 31.56 19.30 -10.61
C PRO A 500 30.89 20.52 -9.98
N LYS A 501 31.47 21.71 -10.17
CA LYS A 501 30.82 23.00 -9.87
C LYS A 501 29.77 23.33 -10.94
N PRO A 502 28.79 24.20 -10.67
CA PRO A 502 27.75 24.56 -11.65
C PRO A 502 28.29 24.98 -13.02
N GLU A 503 29.39 25.73 -13.04
CA GLU A 503 30.07 26.22 -14.25
C GLU A 503 31.02 25.21 -14.91
N ASP A 504 31.39 24.12 -14.23
CA ASP A 504 32.30 23.11 -14.76
C ASP A 504 31.64 22.41 -15.97
N LYS A 505 32.44 22.15 -17.02
CA LYS A 505 31.98 21.45 -18.23
C LYS A 505 31.99 19.94 -18.04
N LEU A 506 31.00 19.29 -18.65
CA LEU A 506 30.75 17.86 -18.65
C LEU A 506 30.61 17.39 -20.08
N ALA A 507 31.01 16.15 -20.34
CA ALA A 507 30.76 15.47 -21.60
C ALA A 507 29.83 14.29 -21.36
N LEU A 508 28.69 14.30 -22.04
CA LEU A 508 27.78 13.18 -22.12
C LEU A 508 28.06 12.40 -23.41
N PHE A 509 28.02 11.07 -23.34
CA PHE A 509 28.26 10.21 -24.49
C PHE A 509 27.38 8.97 -24.44
N ALA A 510 27.12 8.37 -25.60
CA ALA A 510 26.33 7.15 -25.68
C ALA A 510 27.16 5.93 -25.25
N ILE A 511 26.60 5.12 -24.36
CA ILE A 511 27.18 3.81 -23.98
C ILE A 511 26.56 2.76 -24.90
N PRO A 512 27.37 1.96 -25.63
CA PRO A 512 26.86 0.88 -26.46
C PRO A 512 26.02 -0.13 -25.63
N PRO A 513 24.86 -0.59 -26.14
CA PRO A 513 24.00 -1.51 -25.42
C PRO A 513 24.68 -2.87 -25.23
N GLY A 514 24.58 -3.45 -24.04
CA GLY A 514 25.06 -4.79 -23.72
C GLY A 514 26.53 -4.90 -23.29
N GLU A 515 27.25 -3.79 -23.13
CA GLU A 515 28.61 -3.80 -22.60
C GLU A 515 28.67 -3.59 -21.09
N GLU A 516 29.56 -4.33 -20.42
CA GLU A 516 29.94 -4.04 -19.04
C GLU A 516 30.79 -2.76 -18.99
N THR A 517 30.27 -1.71 -18.36
CA THR A 517 30.92 -0.41 -18.20
C THR A 517 32.02 -0.40 -17.13
N SER A 518 32.65 -1.54 -16.86
CA SER A 518 33.59 -1.73 -15.74
C SER A 518 34.74 -0.71 -15.78
N ARG A 519 34.86 0.05 -14.69
CA ARG A 519 35.86 1.12 -14.51
C ARG A 519 37.16 0.61 -13.90
N ALA A 520 37.17 -0.66 -13.45
CA ALA A 520 38.25 -1.26 -12.67
C ALA A 520 39.26 -2.04 -13.54
N THR A 521 39.13 -2.02 -14.87
CA THR A 521 40.10 -2.73 -15.71
C THR A 521 41.46 -2.00 -15.69
N PRO A 522 42.57 -2.69 -15.39
CA PRO A 522 43.90 -2.06 -15.33
C PRO A 522 44.28 -1.40 -16.66
N ALA A 523 43.92 -2.04 -17.77
CA ALA A 523 44.13 -1.53 -19.12
C ALA A 523 43.51 -0.13 -19.32
N TYR A 524 42.25 0.05 -18.91
CA TYR A 524 41.56 1.34 -19.01
C TYR A 524 42.20 2.41 -18.14
N GLN A 525 42.62 2.07 -16.91
CA GLN A 525 43.26 3.03 -16.01
C GLN A 525 44.58 3.56 -16.57
N VAL A 526 45.39 2.67 -17.15
CA VAL A 526 46.64 3.06 -17.83
C VAL A 526 46.34 3.91 -19.06
N ALA A 527 45.35 3.55 -19.87
CA ALA A 527 44.93 4.32 -21.04
C ALA A 527 44.44 5.73 -20.68
N ALA A 528 43.60 5.86 -19.65
CA ALA A 528 43.08 7.14 -19.17
C ALA A 528 44.19 8.05 -18.62
N LEU A 529 45.14 7.48 -17.87
CA LEU A 529 46.30 8.23 -17.37
C LEU A 529 47.22 8.65 -18.51
N THR A 530 47.46 7.76 -19.46
CA THR A 530 48.26 8.04 -20.67
C THR A 530 47.67 9.20 -21.44
N LEU A 531 46.35 9.20 -21.64
CA LEU A 531 45.61 10.28 -22.28
C LEU A 531 45.76 11.62 -21.53
N GLN A 532 45.62 11.62 -20.22
CA GLN A 532 45.77 12.83 -19.40
C GLN A 532 47.18 13.44 -19.50
N VAL A 533 48.22 12.61 -19.48
CA VAL A 533 49.61 13.10 -19.64
C VAL A 533 49.84 13.57 -21.08
N ALA A 534 49.32 12.86 -22.09
CA ALA A 534 49.43 13.26 -23.49
C ALA A 534 48.78 14.62 -23.75
N SER A 535 47.58 14.87 -23.21
CA SER A 535 46.90 16.15 -23.32
C SER A 535 47.64 17.30 -22.62
N ILE A 536 48.44 17.02 -21.59
CA ILE A 536 49.29 18.02 -20.94
C ILE A 536 50.47 18.40 -21.83
N VAL A 537 51.02 17.45 -22.60
CA VAL A 537 52.10 17.71 -23.57
C VAL A 537 51.54 18.52 -24.74
N ALA A 538 50.41 18.11 -25.31
CA ALA A 538 49.76 18.82 -26.41
C ALA A 538 49.37 20.27 -26.02
N ALA A 539 48.95 20.50 -24.76
CA ALA A 539 48.62 21.85 -24.30
C ALA A 539 49.84 22.69 -23.84
N ALA A 540 51.08 22.25 -24.09
CA ALA A 540 52.28 22.86 -23.49
C ALA A 540 52.60 24.26 -24.03
N ASP A 541 52.26 24.53 -25.28
CA ASP A 541 52.44 25.84 -25.95
C ASP A 541 51.29 26.82 -25.68
N GLY A 542 50.24 26.35 -24.99
CA GLY A 542 49.07 27.13 -24.60
C GLY A 542 47.91 27.08 -25.59
N ASP A 543 48.02 26.37 -26.72
CA ASP A 543 46.94 26.18 -27.69
C ASP A 543 46.84 24.70 -28.11
N PHE A 544 45.75 24.03 -27.73
CA PHE A 544 45.52 22.64 -28.11
C PHE A 544 44.95 22.60 -29.53
N SER A 545 45.80 22.32 -30.51
CA SER A 545 45.47 22.41 -31.92
C SER A 545 44.50 21.30 -32.38
N ALA A 546 43.84 21.53 -33.53
CA ALA A 546 42.94 20.54 -34.12
C ALA A 546 43.68 19.28 -34.59
N ASP A 547 44.94 19.40 -35.00
CA ASP A 547 45.75 18.29 -35.50
C ASP A 547 46.17 17.37 -34.34
N GLU A 548 46.63 17.93 -33.21
CA GLU A 548 46.93 17.16 -31.99
C GLU A 548 45.70 16.41 -31.46
N LEU A 549 44.53 17.03 -31.52
CA LEU A 549 43.28 16.41 -31.11
C LEU A 549 42.95 15.21 -32.02
N ASN A 550 43.07 15.35 -33.34
CA ASN A 550 42.81 14.27 -34.29
C ASN A 550 43.82 13.12 -34.12
N ASN A 551 45.08 13.43 -33.84
CA ASN A 551 46.13 12.44 -33.58
C ASN A 551 45.80 11.62 -32.33
N LEU A 552 45.43 12.28 -31.23
CA LEU A 552 45.06 11.59 -30.00
C LEU A 552 43.76 10.78 -30.15
N LEU A 553 42.79 11.26 -30.92
CA LEU A 553 41.58 10.49 -31.25
C LEU A 553 41.93 9.22 -32.04
N HIS A 554 42.81 9.32 -33.04
CA HIS A 554 43.25 8.17 -33.82
C HIS A 554 44.01 7.15 -32.96
N HIS A 555 44.83 7.63 -32.02
CA HIS A 555 45.48 6.75 -31.05
C HIS A 555 44.50 6.03 -30.13
N ILE A 556 43.48 6.71 -29.61
CA ILE A 556 42.44 6.07 -28.79
C ILE A 556 41.72 4.98 -29.59
N GLU A 557 41.45 5.19 -30.87
CA GLU A 557 40.83 4.20 -31.76
C GLU A 557 41.73 3.00 -32.07
N SER A 558 43.06 3.18 -32.03
CA SER A 558 44.03 2.11 -32.26
C SER A 558 44.17 1.14 -31.08
N TRP A 559 43.61 1.46 -29.90
CA TRP A 559 43.70 0.64 -28.69
C TRP A 559 42.74 -0.56 -28.74
N THR A 560 43.13 -1.61 -29.46
CA THR A 560 42.33 -2.85 -29.65
C THR A 560 42.09 -3.67 -28.37
N HIS A 561 42.77 -3.33 -27.27
CA HIS A 561 42.67 -4.01 -25.99
C HIS A 561 41.60 -3.40 -25.07
N LEU A 562 40.91 -2.33 -25.52
CA LEU A 562 39.86 -1.64 -24.79
C LEU A 562 38.48 -1.95 -25.39
N THR A 563 37.45 -1.89 -24.55
CA THR A 563 36.07 -2.04 -25.02
C THR A 563 35.58 -0.79 -25.75
N PRO A 564 34.60 -0.89 -26.66
CA PRO A 564 33.97 0.27 -27.28
C PRO A 564 33.44 1.30 -26.27
N SER A 565 32.89 0.86 -25.13
CA SER A 565 32.50 1.75 -24.02
C SER A 565 33.69 2.51 -23.41
N HIS A 566 34.85 1.86 -23.22
CA HIS A 566 36.07 2.53 -22.79
C HIS A 566 36.57 3.55 -23.81
N ILE A 567 36.53 3.19 -25.10
CA ILE A 567 36.93 4.08 -26.21
C ILE A 567 36.04 5.33 -26.23
N SER A 568 34.71 5.18 -26.19
CA SER A 568 33.78 6.31 -26.16
C SER A 568 34.00 7.21 -24.94
N ARG A 569 34.27 6.61 -23.78
CA ARG A 569 34.58 7.34 -22.55
C ARG A 569 35.88 8.14 -22.66
N LEU A 570 36.95 7.54 -23.21
CA LEU A 570 38.22 8.22 -23.43
C LEU A 570 38.09 9.38 -24.42
N LYS A 571 37.30 9.22 -25.49
CA LYS A 571 36.98 10.30 -26.44
C LYS A 571 36.26 11.47 -25.76
N ALA A 572 35.27 11.17 -24.91
CA ALA A 572 34.57 12.18 -24.11
C ALA A 572 35.52 12.89 -23.13
N HIS A 573 36.40 12.13 -22.48
CA HIS A 573 37.41 12.67 -21.57
C HIS A 573 38.42 13.59 -22.29
N LEU A 574 38.90 13.20 -23.48
CA LEU A 574 39.79 14.02 -24.31
C LEU A 574 39.16 15.37 -24.66
N ARG A 575 37.86 15.40 -25.03
CA ARG A 575 37.17 16.67 -25.28
C ARG A 575 37.13 17.59 -24.08
N LEU A 576 36.98 17.03 -22.87
CA LEU A 576 37.06 17.83 -21.65
C LEU A 576 38.46 18.34 -21.38
N LEU A 577 39.50 17.56 -21.66
CA LEU A 577 40.90 17.97 -21.49
C LEU A 577 41.28 19.14 -22.42
N VAL A 578 40.69 19.22 -23.61
CA VAL A 578 40.86 20.39 -24.50
C VAL A 578 40.25 21.66 -23.89
N ILE A 579 39.08 21.55 -23.25
CA ILE A 579 38.36 22.70 -22.70
C ILE A 579 38.89 23.10 -21.32
N THR A 580 39.26 22.11 -20.51
CA THR A 580 39.78 22.24 -19.15
C THR A 580 41.08 21.43 -19.04
N PRO A 581 42.23 22.05 -19.38
CA PRO A 581 43.52 21.37 -19.38
C PRO A 581 43.86 20.76 -18.02
N ALA A 582 44.40 19.54 -18.04
CA ALA A 582 44.86 18.86 -16.83
C ALA A 582 46.12 19.53 -16.25
N SER A 583 46.29 19.37 -14.92
CA SER A 583 47.41 19.94 -14.19
C SER A 583 48.39 18.85 -13.76
N LEU A 584 49.66 18.97 -14.14
CA LEU A 584 50.71 18.00 -13.80
C LEU A 584 50.84 17.74 -12.28
N PRO A 585 50.77 18.75 -11.39
CA PRO A 585 50.69 18.53 -9.94
C PRO A 585 49.55 17.64 -9.47
N ALA A 586 48.38 17.70 -10.12
CA ALA A 586 47.21 16.90 -9.75
C ALA A 586 47.38 15.41 -10.11
N LEU A 587 48.18 15.10 -11.13
CA LEU A 587 48.43 13.73 -11.59
C LEU A 587 49.59 13.04 -10.89
N LYS A 588 50.49 13.80 -10.24
CA LYS A 588 51.70 13.25 -9.60
C LYS A 588 51.40 12.11 -8.61
N LYS A 589 50.33 12.25 -7.81
CA LYS A 589 49.88 11.20 -6.87
C LYS A 589 49.42 9.90 -7.56
N LYS A 590 48.93 9.98 -8.80
CA LYS A 590 48.51 8.81 -9.60
C LYS A 590 49.67 8.17 -10.37
N LEU A 591 50.74 8.93 -10.62
CA LEU A 591 51.93 8.48 -11.36
C LEU A 591 53.00 7.84 -10.46
N GLU A 592 53.09 8.24 -9.19
CA GLU A 592 54.05 7.71 -8.21
C GLU A 592 53.98 6.17 -8.02
N PRO A 593 52.79 5.54 -7.90
CA PRO A 593 52.66 4.10 -7.62
C PRO A 593 53.02 3.18 -8.79
N LEU A 594 53.19 3.70 -10.02
CA LEU A 594 53.47 2.88 -11.19
C LEU A 594 54.87 2.26 -11.14
N ASP A 595 55.02 1.07 -11.72
CA ASP A 595 56.31 0.41 -11.86
C ASP A 595 57.19 1.09 -12.91
N VAL A 596 58.49 0.80 -12.88
CA VAL A 596 59.49 1.47 -13.71
C VAL A 596 59.25 1.21 -15.21
N ALA A 597 58.82 -0.01 -15.58
CA ALA A 597 58.58 -0.37 -16.97
C ALA A 597 57.38 0.39 -17.57
N THR A 598 56.29 0.56 -16.82
CA THR A 598 55.13 1.35 -17.27
C THR A 598 55.48 2.83 -17.37
N LYS A 599 56.29 3.35 -16.43
CA LYS A 599 56.78 4.74 -16.48
C LYS A 599 57.63 4.99 -17.73
N GLU A 600 58.56 4.10 -18.07
CA GLU A 600 59.38 4.21 -19.29
C GLU A 600 58.53 4.10 -20.57
N THR A 601 57.55 3.19 -20.61
CA THR A 601 56.62 3.04 -21.74
C THR A 601 55.77 4.30 -21.92
N LEU A 602 55.29 4.90 -20.83
CA LEU A 602 54.54 6.15 -20.85
C LEU A 602 55.41 7.31 -21.35
N GLY A 603 56.67 7.41 -20.91
CA GLY A 603 57.63 8.40 -21.41
C GLY A 603 57.87 8.30 -22.91
N ALA A 604 58.12 7.08 -23.41
CA ALA A 604 58.31 6.83 -24.83
C ALA A 604 57.05 7.13 -25.67
N PHE A 605 55.86 6.84 -25.13
CA PHE A 605 54.59 7.23 -25.75
C PHE A 605 54.43 8.76 -25.80
N MET A 606 54.79 9.49 -24.74
CA MET A 606 54.77 10.97 -24.75
C MET A 606 55.71 11.55 -25.81
N ALA A 607 56.92 10.99 -25.96
CA ALA A 607 57.86 11.38 -27.02
C ALA A 607 57.29 11.11 -28.42
N THR A 608 56.49 10.04 -28.56
CA THR A 608 55.78 9.73 -29.81
C THR A 608 54.72 10.77 -30.10
N VAL A 609 53.86 11.09 -29.13
CA VAL A 609 52.79 12.09 -29.28
C VAL A 609 53.37 13.44 -29.71
N ALA A 610 54.39 13.95 -29.02
CA ALA A 610 55.01 15.24 -29.34
C ALA A 610 55.64 15.30 -30.75
N GLN A 611 56.09 14.16 -31.28
CA GLN A 611 56.78 14.10 -32.58
C GLN A 611 55.82 13.92 -33.77
N THR A 612 54.53 13.62 -33.51
CA THR A 612 53.52 13.27 -34.52
C THR A 612 53.29 14.38 -35.54
N ASP A 613 53.35 15.65 -35.12
CA ASP A 613 53.14 16.82 -36.00
C ASP A 613 54.41 17.27 -36.75
N GLY A 614 55.50 16.50 -36.62
CA GLY A 614 56.75 16.72 -37.36
C GLY A 614 57.59 17.93 -36.89
N LYS A 615 57.10 18.72 -35.93
CA LYS A 615 57.84 19.83 -35.30
C LYS A 615 57.59 19.85 -33.79
N VAL A 616 58.57 19.37 -33.02
CA VAL A 616 58.55 19.50 -31.55
C VAL A 616 58.97 20.91 -31.16
N THR A 617 58.09 21.63 -30.49
CA THR A 617 58.34 22.98 -29.98
C THR A 617 59.24 22.95 -28.74
N PRO A 618 60.00 24.03 -28.46
CA PRO A 618 60.82 24.12 -27.24
C PRO A 618 60.02 24.01 -25.94
N ASP A 619 58.74 24.39 -25.95
CA ASP A 619 57.89 24.36 -24.76
C ASP A 619 57.33 22.96 -24.50
N GLU A 620 57.02 22.17 -25.54
CA GLU A 620 56.74 20.73 -25.41
C GLU A 620 57.94 19.97 -24.85
N VAL A 621 59.17 20.23 -25.32
CA VAL A 621 60.38 19.57 -24.78
C VAL A 621 60.56 19.90 -23.29
N LYS A 622 60.38 21.16 -22.89
CA LYS A 622 60.41 21.53 -21.46
C LYS A 622 59.31 20.84 -20.66
N MET A 623 58.14 20.62 -21.25
CA MET A 623 57.04 19.93 -20.59
C MET A 623 57.32 18.42 -20.46
N LEU A 624 57.89 17.80 -21.50
CA LEU A 624 58.39 16.42 -21.48
C LEU A 624 59.48 16.23 -20.42
N GLU A 625 60.43 17.15 -20.29
CA GLU A 625 61.45 17.11 -19.22
C GLU A 625 60.82 17.14 -17.82
N LYS A 626 59.77 17.97 -17.62
CA LYS A 626 59.02 18.01 -16.36
C LYS A 626 58.25 16.72 -16.11
N ILE A 627 57.65 16.11 -17.15
CA ILE A 627 56.94 14.84 -17.06
C ILE A 627 57.91 13.69 -16.76
N TYR A 628 59.05 13.60 -17.46
CA TYR A 628 60.09 12.60 -17.18
C TYR A 628 60.59 12.71 -15.73
N LYS A 629 60.81 13.93 -15.25
CA LYS A 629 61.14 14.17 -13.83
C LYS A 629 60.03 13.73 -12.87
N ALA A 630 58.76 13.94 -13.23
CA ALA A 630 57.61 13.50 -12.43
C ALA A 630 57.44 11.97 -12.45
N LEU A 631 57.83 11.30 -13.53
CA LEU A 631 57.86 9.85 -13.68
C LEU A 631 59.09 9.22 -13.02
N GLY A 632 60.10 9.99 -12.63
CA GLY A 632 61.36 9.48 -12.06
C GLY A 632 62.35 8.96 -13.09
N ILE A 633 62.19 9.35 -14.36
CA ILE A 633 63.08 9.02 -15.48
C ILE A 633 64.12 10.15 -15.63
N ASP A 634 65.34 9.82 -16.08
CA ASP A 634 66.36 10.84 -16.38
C ASP A 634 65.84 11.79 -17.48
N PRO A 635 65.69 13.11 -17.21
CA PRO A 635 65.21 14.09 -18.19
C PRO A 635 66.07 14.15 -19.47
N LYS A 636 67.33 13.71 -19.42
CA LYS A 636 68.20 13.67 -20.61
C LYS A 636 67.74 12.66 -21.66
N LYS A 637 66.96 11.64 -21.27
CA LYS A 637 66.38 10.67 -22.21
C LYS A 637 65.32 11.28 -23.13
N VAL A 638 64.74 12.43 -22.79
CA VAL A 638 63.75 13.11 -23.66
C VAL A 638 64.30 13.36 -25.06
N PHE A 639 65.54 13.84 -25.15
CA PHE A 639 66.18 14.10 -26.45
C PHE A 639 66.46 12.82 -27.24
N SER A 640 66.88 11.73 -26.59
CA SER A 640 67.11 10.45 -27.28
C SER A 640 65.81 9.85 -27.78
N ASP A 641 64.74 9.93 -26.97
CA ASP A 641 63.47 9.29 -27.29
C ASP A 641 62.74 10.06 -28.39
N VAL A 642 62.74 11.40 -28.35
CA VAL A 642 62.18 12.25 -29.42
C VAL A 642 62.95 12.05 -30.74
N HIS A 643 64.30 12.01 -30.70
CA HIS A 643 65.10 11.76 -31.89
C HIS A 643 64.95 10.34 -32.46
N ALA A 644 64.79 9.33 -31.59
CA ALA A 644 64.52 7.96 -32.03
C ALA A 644 63.20 7.89 -32.80
N VAL A 645 62.14 8.52 -32.29
CA VAL A 645 60.85 8.60 -32.99
C VAL A 645 60.96 9.40 -34.29
N ALA A 646 61.63 10.56 -34.28
CA ALA A 646 61.84 11.39 -35.47
C ALA A 646 62.61 10.67 -36.59
N ALA A 647 63.52 9.76 -36.22
CA ALA A 647 64.26 8.91 -37.14
C ALA A 647 63.46 7.68 -37.64
N GLY A 648 62.15 7.58 -37.31
CA GLY A 648 61.30 6.45 -37.66
C GLY A 648 61.52 5.21 -36.81
N SER A 649 62.29 5.31 -35.72
CA SER A 649 62.51 4.20 -34.78
C SER A 649 61.46 4.27 -33.69
N SER A 650 60.30 3.63 -33.91
CA SER A 650 59.40 3.33 -32.80
C SER A 650 60.11 2.40 -31.81
N PRO A 651 59.92 2.55 -30.48
CA PRO A 651 60.53 1.64 -29.49
C PRO A 651 60.11 0.18 -29.67
N THR A 652 59.01 -0.06 -30.39
CA THR A 652 58.47 -1.39 -30.68
C THR A 652 59.24 -2.16 -31.76
N THR A 653 60.06 -1.50 -32.58
CA THR A 653 60.71 -2.14 -33.74
C THR A 653 62.07 -2.77 -33.39
N ILE A 654 62.74 -2.34 -32.32
CA ILE A 654 64.05 -2.89 -31.93
C ILE A 654 63.92 -4.35 -31.41
N ALA A 655 62.74 -4.73 -30.91
CA ALA A 655 62.49 -6.11 -30.48
C ALA A 655 62.26 -7.08 -31.65
N ILE A 656 61.90 -6.60 -32.84
CA ILE A 656 61.49 -7.48 -33.96
C ILE A 656 62.67 -7.86 -34.87
N GLU A 657 63.62 -6.94 -35.12
CA GLU A 657 64.76 -7.24 -36.01
C GLU A 657 65.76 -8.25 -35.44
N THR A 658 65.75 -8.48 -34.12
CA THR A 658 66.66 -9.47 -33.51
C THR A 658 66.07 -10.89 -33.46
N ILE A 659 64.79 -11.09 -33.81
CA ILE A 659 64.08 -12.38 -33.67
C ILE A 659 64.05 -13.20 -34.97
N GLU A 660 64.31 -12.61 -36.14
CA GLU A 660 64.23 -13.34 -37.43
C GLU A 660 65.35 -14.37 -37.70
N LYS A 661 66.29 -14.61 -36.78
CA LYS A 661 67.39 -15.59 -36.98
C LYS A 661 67.41 -16.83 -36.09
N SER A 662 66.38 -17.09 -35.31
CA SER A 662 66.25 -18.41 -34.67
C SER A 662 64.80 -18.83 -34.60
N GLY A 663 64.43 -19.85 -35.39
CA GLY A 663 63.11 -20.47 -35.31
C GLY A 663 62.83 -20.91 -33.88
N PHE A 664 61.76 -20.36 -33.30
CA PHE A 664 61.35 -20.65 -31.93
C PHE A 664 59.88 -21.10 -31.93
N THR A 665 59.65 -22.36 -31.60
CA THR A 665 58.33 -22.91 -31.28
C THR A 665 57.93 -22.46 -29.87
N LEU A 666 56.76 -21.82 -29.76
CA LEU A 666 56.19 -21.32 -28.50
C LEU A 666 55.84 -22.48 -27.56
N ASP A 667 56.46 -22.49 -26.38
CA ASP A 667 56.17 -23.44 -25.30
C ASP A 667 54.96 -22.94 -24.47
N PRO A 668 53.80 -23.62 -24.55
CA PRO A 668 52.56 -23.16 -23.92
C PRO A 668 52.63 -23.12 -22.39
N ALA A 669 53.54 -23.88 -21.76
CA ALA A 669 53.71 -23.85 -20.31
C ALA A 669 54.34 -22.53 -19.82
N ARG A 670 55.20 -21.92 -20.65
CA ARG A 670 55.88 -20.64 -20.31
C ARG A 670 54.97 -19.43 -20.50
N ILE A 671 54.06 -19.50 -21.47
CA ILE A 671 53.02 -18.47 -21.70
C ILE A 671 52.00 -18.48 -20.56
N ALA A 672 51.58 -19.67 -20.10
CA ALA A 672 50.69 -19.80 -18.95
C ALA A 672 51.33 -19.28 -17.65
N ALA A 673 52.64 -19.49 -17.47
CA ALA A 673 53.38 -18.96 -16.33
C ALA A 673 53.51 -17.42 -16.38
N LEU A 674 53.84 -16.84 -17.54
CA LEU A 674 53.92 -15.38 -17.73
C LEU A 674 52.56 -14.69 -17.62
N GLN A 675 51.47 -15.32 -18.07
CA GLN A 675 50.11 -14.82 -17.89
C GLN A 675 49.63 -14.94 -16.43
N SER A 676 50.01 -16.00 -15.71
CA SER A 676 49.82 -16.12 -14.25
C SER A 676 50.54 -15.00 -13.50
N ASP A 677 51.78 -14.71 -13.88
CA ASP A 677 52.60 -13.70 -13.19
C ASP A 677 52.14 -12.29 -13.53
N THR A 678 51.66 -12.04 -14.76
CA THR A 678 51.01 -10.78 -15.14
C THR A 678 49.67 -10.60 -14.41
N ALA A 679 48.86 -11.67 -14.27
CA ALA A 679 47.62 -11.64 -13.50
C ALA A 679 47.86 -11.40 -12.00
N LYS A 680 48.94 -11.95 -11.42
CA LYS A 680 49.32 -11.71 -10.01
C LYS A 680 49.82 -10.28 -9.78
N VAL A 681 50.58 -9.71 -10.72
CA VAL A 681 51.04 -8.32 -10.65
C VAL A 681 49.88 -7.35 -10.85
N SER A 682 48.93 -7.66 -11.74
CA SER A 682 47.69 -6.90 -11.91
C SER A 682 46.76 -7.00 -10.69
N ALA A 683 46.71 -8.14 -9.99
CA ALA A 683 45.96 -8.29 -8.74
C ALA A 683 46.60 -7.50 -7.58
N LEU A 684 47.93 -7.41 -7.53
CA LEU A 684 48.66 -6.58 -6.57
C LEU A 684 48.45 -5.07 -6.83
N LEU A 685 48.35 -4.65 -8.08
CA LEU A 685 48.02 -3.28 -8.46
C LEU A 685 46.55 -2.93 -8.20
N ALA A 686 45.62 -3.87 -8.42
CA ALA A 686 44.20 -3.70 -8.12
C ALA A 686 43.93 -3.51 -6.61
N ASN A 687 44.68 -4.20 -5.74
CA ASN A 687 44.60 -4.02 -4.28
C ASN A 687 45.14 -2.67 -3.78
N ILE A 688 45.85 -1.90 -4.60
CA ILE A 688 46.39 -0.57 -4.24
C ILE A 688 45.41 0.56 -4.61
N PHE A 689 44.49 0.33 -5.57
CA PHE A 689 43.48 1.30 -5.99
C PHE A 689 42.12 1.15 -5.31
N ASN A 690 41.94 0.11 -4.49
CA ASN A 690 40.86 0.07 -3.51
C ASN A 690 41.33 0.81 -2.25
N GLU A 691 40.91 2.06 -2.09
CA GLU A 691 40.83 2.64 -0.75
C GLU A 691 39.84 1.79 0.05
N ASP A 692 40.35 1.09 1.07
CA ASP A 692 39.54 0.49 2.13
C ASP A 692 38.61 1.57 2.70
N VAL A 693 37.33 1.50 2.32
CA VAL A 693 36.26 1.88 3.24
C VAL A 693 36.30 0.78 4.31
N PRO A 694 36.49 1.10 5.60
CA PRO A 694 36.52 0.06 6.61
C PRO A 694 35.13 -0.57 6.69
N VAL A 695 34.99 -1.76 6.12
CA VAL A 695 33.95 -2.71 6.48
C VAL A 695 34.37 -3.28 7.83
N GLY A 696 33.95 -2.60 8.90
CA GLY A 696 34.02 -3.14 10.24
C GLY A 696 33.06 -4.31 10.38
N ILE A 697 33.53 -5.54 10.12
CA ILE A 697 32.95 -6.72 10.74
C ILE A 697 33.54 -6.81 12.14
N GLY A 698 32.90 -6.12 13.08
CA GLY A 698 33.15 -6.25 14.51
C GLY A 698 31.98 -6.96 15.16
N HIS A 699 32.14 -8.25 15.44
CA HIS A 699 31.43 -8.88 16.55
C HIS A 699 31.79 -8.13 17.83
N ILE A 700 30.81 -7.57 18.53
CA ILE A 700 30.96 -7.14 19.92
C ILE A 700 29.69 -7.53 20.68
N ASP A 701 29.86 -8.50 21.58
CA ASP A 701 29.01 -8.75 22.74
C ASP A 701 28.91 -7.50 23.63
N THR A 702 27.72 -7.29 24.18
CA THR A 702 27.37 -6.65 25.47
C THR A 702 28.47 -5.89 26.25
N ASP A 703 28.31 -4.58 26.45
CA ASP A 703 27.79 -3.99 27.70
C ASP A 703 27.89 -2.45 27.74
N LEU A 704 26.74 -1.83 28.04
CA LEU A 704 26.46 -0.63 28.86
C LEU A 704 27.53 0.47 29.04
N ASP A 705 27.24 1.70 28.57
CA ASP A 705 26.81 2.79 29.47
C ASP A 705 26.44 4.13 28.75
N GLN A 706 25.19 4.53 29.02
CA GLN A 706 24.55 5.86 29.16
C GLN A 706 25.30 7.15 28.74
N ALA A 707 24.67 7.97 27.88
CA ALA A 707 23.96 9.20 28.29
C ALA A 707 23.48 10.09 27.11
N ASN A 708 22.24 10.58 27.27
CA ASN A 708 21.58 11.76 26.65
C ASN A 708 20.87 11.64 25.29
N THR A 709 19.67 11.08 25.41
CA THR A 709 18.34 11.55 24.93
C THR A 709 18.20 13.01 24.49
N ASP A 710 17.61 13.26 23.31
CA ASP A 710 16.21 13.72 23.16
C ASP A 710 15.82 13.81 21.67
N ASP A 711 14.54 13.50 21.39
CA ASP A 711 13.80 13.56 20.12
C ASP A 711 14.11 12.55 19.00
N ALA A 712 13.69 11.30 19.24
CA ALA A 712 13.23 10.40 18.17
C ALA A 712 11.82 9.91 18.52
N PRO A 713 10.83 9.97 17.62
CA PRO A 713 9.54 9.36 17.87
C PRO A 713 9.73 7.84 17.97
N VAL A 714 9.20 7.29 19.05
CA VAL A 714 9.24 5.87 19.39
C VAL A 714 8.66 5.09 18.21
N LEU A 715 9.45 4.15 17.68
CA LEU A 715 8.95 3.10 16.81
C LEU A 715 7.97 2.26 17.63
N GLU A 716 6.69 2.57 17.51
CA GLU A 716 5.65 1.61 17.85
C GLU A 716 5.83 0.40 16.93
N THR A 717 6.10 -0.76 17.54
CA THR A 717 5.79 -2.05 16.94
C THR A 717 4.29 -2.05 16.67
N HIS A 718 3.92 -1.62 15.46
CA HIS A 718 2.53 -1.54 15.03
C HIS A 718 1.91 -2.93 15.11
N SER A 719 0.99 -3.08 16.05
CA SER A 719 0.08 -4.22 16.10
C SER A 719 -0.62 -4.34 14.75
N THR A 720 -0.48 -5.51 14.13
CA THR A 720 -1.57 -6.09 13.37
C THR A 720 -2.84 -5.84 14.18
N GLN A 721 -3.91 -5.28 13.60
CA GLN A 721 -5.21 -5.29 14.28
C GLN A 721 -5.64 -6.75 14.42
N SER A 722 -5.09 -7.37 15.45
CA SER A 722 -5.34 -8.69 15.94
C SER A 722 -6.76 -8.60 16.49
N LEU A 723 -7.71 -9.14 15.73
CA LEU A 723 -9.09 -9.20 16.16
C LEU A 723 -9.08 -9.97 17.48
N MET A 724 -9.48 -9.31 18.58
CA MET A 724 -9.53 -9.95 19.91
C MET A 724 -8.19 -10.52 20.43
N GLY A 725 -7.04 -10.02 19.98
CA GLY A 725 -5.74 -10.57 20.42
C GLY A 725 -5.34 -11.91 19.78
N LEU A 726 -6.07 -12.37 18.74
CA LEU A 726 -5.76 -13.56 17.95
C LEU A 726 -4.48 -13.41 17.10
N ASP A 727 -3.77 -14.52 16.88
CA ASP A 727 -2.71 -14.57 15.88
C ASP A 727 -3.26 -14.41 14.45
N GLU A 728 -2.36 -14.29 13.48
CA GLU A 728 -2.70 -13.98 12.08
C GLU A 728 -3.63 -15.02 11.44
N LEU A 729 -3.40 -16.32 11.69
CA LEU A 729 -4.21 -17.39 11.10
C LEU A 729 -5.60 -17.43 11.71
N HIS A 730 -5.71 -17.33 13.03
CA HIS A 730 -7.01 -17.30 13.71
C HIS A 730 -7.78 -16.01 13.43
N THR A 731 -7.08 -14.88 13.24
CA THR A 731 -7.71 -13.62 12.79
C THR A 731 -8.28 -13.78 11.39
N ALA A 732 -7.55 -14.40 10.46
CA ALA A 732 -8.03 -14.68 9.11
C ALA A 732 -9.23 -15.63 9.13
N PHE A 733 -9.18 -16.68 9.96
CA PHE A 733 -10.27 -17.64 10.13
C PHE A 733 -11.52 -16.97 10.73
N ALA A 734 -11.37 -16.13 11.76
CA ALA A 734 -12.48 -15.39 12.36
C ALA A 734 -13.11 -14.40 11.37
N ARG A 735 -12.31 -13.68 10.57
CA ARG A 735 -12.82 -12.80 9.51
C ARG A 735 -13.57 -13.58 8.43
N LEU A 736 -13.08 -14.77 8.08
CA LEU A 736 -13.79 -15.65 7.16
C LEU A 736 -15.11 -16.12 7.76
N LEU A 737 -15.15 -16.53 9.04
CA LEU A 737 -16.39 -16.90 9.71
C LEU A 737 -17.44 -15.79 9.63
N ILE A 738 -17.04 -14.53 9.87
CA ILE A 738 -17.89 -13.33 9.76
C ILE A 738 -18.53 -13.17 8.37
N SER A 739 -17.92 -13.69 7.30
CA SER A 739 -18.49 -13.59 5.95
C SER A 739 -19.84 -14.28 5.80
N ARG A 740 -20.16 -15.26 6.65
CA ARG A 740 -21.39 -16.06 6.56
C ARG A 740 -22.00 -16.31 7.94
N PRO A 741 -23.33 -16.17 8.08
CA PRO A 741 -23.99 -16.36 9.38
C PRO A 741 -24.02 -17.82 9.85
N GLN A 742 -23.85 -18.77 8.93
CA GLN A 742 -23.89 -20.20 9.22
C GLN A 742 -22.95 -20.95 8.28
N TRP A 743 -22.40 -22.04 8.80
CA TRP A 743 -21.49 -22.91 8.08
C TRP A 743 -21.81 -24.37 8.38
N THR A 744 -21.75 -25.24 7.38
CA THR A 744 -21.75 -26.68 7.68
C THR A 744 -20.39 -27.10 8.22
N ARG A 745 -20.37 -28.14 9.05
CA ARG A 745 -19.12 -28.63 9.63
C ARG A 745 -18.14 -29.11 8.54
N ASP A 746 -18.64 -29.75 7.48
CA ASP A 746 -17.81 -30.21 6.36
C ASP A 746 -17.14 -29.04 5.61
N GLU A 747 -17.86 -27.94 5.39
CA GLU A 747 -17.27 -26.74 4.77
C GLU A 747 -16.18 -26.12 5.61
N LEU A 748 -16.40 -26.01 6.93
CA LEU A 748 -15.38 -25.49 7.83
C LEU A 748 -14.19 -26.43 7.95
N GLN A 749 -14.40 -27.74 7.81
CA GLN A 749 -13.32 -28.71 7.75
C GLN A 749 -12.46 -28.50 6.50
N ASP A 750 -13.07 -28.23 5.34
CA ASP A 750 -12.35 -27.90 4.11
C ASP A 750 -11.56 -26.58 4.25
N VAL A 751 -12.18 -25.54 4.82
CA VAL A 751 -11.51 -24.26 5.13
C VAL A 751 -10.33 -24.45 6.05
N ALA A 752 -10.54 -25.12 7.19
CA ALA A 752 -9.49 -25.35 8.17
C ALA A 752 -8.34 -26.15 7.55
N THR A 753 -8.64 -27.16 6.74
CA THR A 753 -7.62 -27.93 6.00
C THR A 753 -6.84 -27.05 5.02
N ASP A 754 -7.51 -26.20 4.24
CA ASP A 754 -6.87 -25.32 3.26
C ASP A 754 -6.04 -24.19 3.93
N MET A 755 -6.38 -23.83 5.18
CA MET A 755 -5.66 -22.89 6.03
C MET A 755 -4.56 -23.55 6.91
N ASP A 756 -4.36 -24.87 6.81
CA ASP A 756 -3.47 -25.67 7.65
C ASP A 756 -3.80 -25.62 9.17
N LEU A 757 -5.09 -25.50 9.51
CA LEU A 757 -5.63 -25.49 10.88
C LEU A 757 -6.40 -26.77 11.22
N MET A 758 -6.47 -27.09 12.52
CA MET A 758 -7.40 -28.09 13.04
C MET A 758 -8.73 -27.39 13.41
N LEU A 759 -9.84 -27.83 12.82
CA LEU A 759 -11.15 -27.18 12.96
C LEU A 759 -11.55 -26.92 14.41
N ASP A 760 -11.60 -27.98 15.24
CA ASP A 760 -12.10 -27.85 16.61
C ASP A 760 -11.21 -26.94 17.47
N GLY A 761 -9.89 -27.01 17.29
CA GLY A 761 -8.96 -26.12 17.98
C GLY A 761 -9.08 -24.66 17.53
N ALA A 762 -9.34 -24.42 16.24
CA ALA A 762 -9.54 -23.07 15.71
C ALA A 762 -10.84 -22.44 16.23
N LEU A 763 -11.94 -23.20 16.26
CA LEU A 763 -13.22 -22.74 16.82
C LEU A 763 -13.12 -22.44 18.32
N GLU A 764 -12.46 -23.33 19.08
CA GLU A 764 -12.23 -23.13 20.52
C GLU A 764 -11.43 -21.84 20.76
N ARG A 765 -10.33 -21.64 20.03
CA ARG A 765 -9.47 -20.45 20.17
C ARG A 765 -10.20 -19.14 19.84
N VAL A 766 -11.00 -19.13 18.78
CA VAL A 766 -11.78 -17.95 18.38
C VAL A 766 -12.90 -17.66 19.38
N ASN A 767 -13.59 -18.69 19.90
CA ASN A 767 -14.59 -18.52 20.94
C ASN A 767 -13.97 -18.02 22.26
N GLU A 768 -12.84 -18.57 22.67
CA GLU A 768 -12.09 -18.12 23.87
C GLU A 768 -11.74 -16.62 23.76
N ALA A 769 -11.20 -16.20 22.62
CA ALA A 769 -10.86 -14.79 22.39
C ALA A 769 -12.11 -13.87 22.39
N ALA A 770 -13.24 -14.34 21.87
CA ALA A 770 -14.51 -13.61 21.89
C ALA A 770 -15.08 -13.49 23.31
N TYR A 771 -15.00 -14.55 24.11
CA TYR A 771 -15.38 -14.51 25.52
C TYR A 771 -14.50 -13.53 26.31
N ASP A 772 -13.18 -13.60 26.13
CA ASP A 772 -12.23 -12.71 26.82
C ASP A 772 -12.46 -11.23 26.48
N SER A 773 -12.85 -10.93 25.24
CA SER A 773 -13.01 -9.56 24.74
C SER A 773 -14.42 -8.99 24.95
N HIS A 774 -15.47 -9.83 24.81
CA HIS A 774 -16.85 -9.38 24.66
C HIS A 774 -17.87 -10.14 25.52
N ASP A 775 -17.43 -11.12 26.32
CA ASP A 775 -18.23 -11.98 27.20
C ASP A 775 -19.35 -12.76 26.47
N ILE A 776 -19.14 -13.05 25.19
CA ILE A 776 -20.06 -13.82 24.33
C ILE A 776 -19.26 -14.75 23.39
N PRO A 777 -19.79 -15.92 23.03
CA PRO A 777 -19.12 -16.83 22.08
C PRO A 777 -19.16 -16.25 20.66
N PHE A 778 -18.14 -16.56 19.87
CA PHE A 778 -18.09 -16.20 18.45
C PHE A 778 -19.01 -17.07 17.60
N THR A 779 -19.05 -18.37 17.91
CA THR A 779 -19.80 -19.40 17.21
C THR A 779 -20.53 -20.31 18.19
N GLU A 780 -21.71 -20.79 17.79
CA GLU A 780 -22.56 -21.72 18.54
C GLU A 780 -23.06 -22.85 17.62
N GLY A 781 -23.42 -24.00 18.21
CA GLY A 781 -23.90 -25.17 17.47
C GLY A 781 -22.81 -26.12 16.96
N ASP A 782 -23.23 -27.31 16.55
CA ASP A 782 -22.33 -28.38 16.08
C ASP A 782 -22.41 -28.61 14.56
N ASP A 783 -23.61 -28.59 13.98
CA ASP A 783 -23.88 -28.58 12.54
C ASP A 783 -25.37 -28.20 12.26
N PRO A 784 -25.66 -27.04 11.63
CA PRO A 784 -24.70 -26.02 11.21
C PRO A 784 -24.09 -25.28 12.41
N ILE A 785 -22.88 -24.76 12.21
CA ILE A 785 -22.22 -23.84 13.13
C ILE A 785 -22.70 -22.42 12.80
N GLU A 786 -23.33 -21.76 13.77
CA GLU A 786 -23.90 -20.42 13.66
C GLU A 786 -22.92 -19.38 14.20
N VAL A 787 -22.74 -18.28 13.47
CA VAL A 787 -21.90 -17.14 13.88
C VAL A 787 -22.77 -16.14 14.64
N ASN A 788 -22.37 -15.79 15.86
CA ASN A 788 -23.18 -14.95 16.74
C ASN A 788 -23.26 -13.52 16.19
N ALA A 789 -24.47 -13.05 15.88
CA ALA A 789 -24.70 -11.72 15.33
C ALA A 789 -24.34 -10.58 16.31
N GLU A 790 -24.43 -10.82 17.62
CA GLU A 790 -24.07 -9.83 18.63
C GLU A 790 -22.54 -9.57 18.68
N VAL A 791 -21.73 -10.54 18.24
CA VAL A 791 -20.28 -10.35 18.10
C VAL A 791 -19.96 -9.39 16.96
N LEU A 792 -20.67 -9.50 15.84
CA LEU A 792 -20.50 -8.58 14.70
C LEU A 792 -20.80 -7.12 15.12
N GLU A 793 -21.88 -6.92 15.88
CA GLU A 793 -22.25 -5.59 16.39
C GLU A 793 -21.20 -5.00 17.33
N LYS A 794 -20.56 -5.83 18.17
CA LYS A 794 -19.52 -5.39 19.10
C LYS A 794 -18.13 -5.21 18.47
N ILE A 795 -17.85 -5.86 17.34
CA ILE A 795 -16.62 -5.64 16.56
C ILE A 795 -16.71 -4.35 15.72
N ASP A 796 -17.91 -4.00 15.25
CA ASP A 796 -18.18 -2.81 14.43
C ASP A 796 -18.41 -1.52 15.24
N ALA A 797 -18.67 -1.62 16.55
CA ALA A 797 -18.89 -0.51 17.49
C ALA A 797 -17.57 -0.02 18.12
#